data_AF-A0A9D7LZC1-F1
#
_entry.id   AF-A0A9D7LZC1-F1
#
_cell.length_a   1.000
_cell.length_b   1.000
_cell.length_c   1.000
_cell.angle_alpha   90.00
_cell.angle_beta   90.00
_cell.angle_gamma   90.00
#
_symmetry.space_group_name_H-M   'P 1'
#
loop_
_entity.id
_entity.type
_entity.pdbx_description
1 polymer ?
#
loop_
_entity_poly.entity_id
_entity_poly.type
_entity_poly.pdbx_seq_one_letter_code
_entity_poly.pdbx_strand_id
1 'polypeptide(L)'
;MSEAEFAARLGPVLSGQGPADYVDAQRFFANTYPTAGLKELLGQVLGRLSGLASSSAVFRLDTSFGGGKTHGLIALIHGAREGASVPNMGEFVTLQSMPTGTSVAAFDGEASDPSNGRTMGEGIRAFTPWGEIAYQIGGAAGYEIVRKSDEMRRAPGADTLAEVFGDRTVLVVLDELGEYLRKCPDAHGRDQISAFLKALFAAVESRQRAAVVFTLAIRSDGKATDAFARENEEISRIVSELESVSGRKATILNPTSDDETAAVLKRRLFERVDIPQSTIDEYCQLWVQYRDRIDAGHQGAEARTGLEASYPFHPDLLDTLTGKTATLADFQRVRGMLRILAKTVANVWAKRPKDATLIHTHHVDLGDESIRREFTTRLNQSAYDSAILNDIDGKAGRAALAASIDADRFSGLLPYASYVARTVFVHTMAYNNELRGLTPAHMRYSILSPGADLSFVADAEAAFIQGSAYLDDRPGAPLRFNAEANLTQIIAREERGVDAEAMRVEADSRIKEIFGGNGSFESIPFPAGAFDVPDDIGDGKPRLAIIHHQALSIGNVVDEVPELVSTIYQRKGQDGGGLRQLRNNLVFLVADERHVRHLTATVSRHLALQELKRPDRLSELADHQRAQVIELAQRSQTDIAVAIQQCYRHLFYPSRTALGGGTVSLDLATIDQHSASERPGSGQTQIVRQLTEIGKLRTPEDQPDLPQFVRDRTPLKRTGQMTAADLRAEFRRDPSLPMHVGDDPFKKLVIKGINDGVFVYQREGLTAGKGDPVPSIVIDGSSIISTADYARDHGIFPRPVKTPEPTNPTSGGPGDPQPGDVTYPNPGAAAADLCPM
;
A
#
# COMPACT_ATOMS: atom_id res chain seq x y z
N MET A 1 -27.65 -6.37 21.16
CA MET A 1 -28.69 -6.59 20.14
C MET A 1 -28.29 -7.78 19.28
N SER A 2 -29.15 -8.79 19.21
CA SER A 2 -28.93 -10.03 18.46
C SER A 2 -29.34 -9.90 16.99
N GLU A 3 -28.83 -10.77 16.12
CA GLU A 3 -29.17 -10.80 14.69
C GLU A 3 -30.67 -11.04 14.44
N ALA A 4 -31.34 -11.73 15.36
CA ALA A 4 -32.77 -12.04 15.31
C ALA A 4 -33.67 -10.80 15.49
N GLU A 5 -33.21 -9.76 16.21
CA GLU A 5 -33.98 -8.52 16.44
C GLU A 5 -34.20 -7.71 15.16
N PHE A 6 -33.36 -7.90 14.14
CA PHE A 6 -33.45 -7.19 12.87
C PHE A 6 -34.08 -8.01 11.75
N ALA A 7 -34.55 -9.22 12.08
CA ALA A 7 -35.02 -10.21 11.14
C ALA A 7 -36.51 -10.51 11.29
N ALA A 8 -37.33 -9.91 10.43
CA ALA A 8 -38.73 -10.33 10.29
C ALA A 8 -38.77 -11.77 9.74
N ARG A 9 -39.36 -12.69 10.51
CA ARG A 9 -39.64 -14.07 10.08
C ARG A 9 -41.10 -14.37 10.37
N LEU A 10 -41.80 -14.93 9.38
CA LEU A 10 -43.23 -15.17 9.48
C LEU A 10 -43.55 -16.28 10.50
N GLY A 11 -42.85 -17.41 10.44
CA GLY A 11 -43.06 -18.56 11.33
C GLY A 11 -43.11 -18.21 12.85
N PRO A 12 -42.08 -17.55 13.42
CA PRO A 12 -42.07 -17.15 14.83
C PRO A 12 -43.20 -16.19 15.23
N VAL A 13 -43.64 -15.33 14.32
CA VAL A 13 -44.78 -14.43 14.58
C VAL A 13 -46.08 -15.22 14.65
N LEU A 14 -46.27 -16.18 13.75
CA LEU A 14 -47.46 -17.04 13.73
C LEU A 14 -47.58 -17.93 14.98
N SER A 15 -46.46 -18.42 15.49
CA SER A 15 -46.42 -19.25 16.71
C SER A 15 -46.38 -18.47 18.01
N GLY A 16 -46.26 -17.13 17.95
CA GLY A 16 -46.07 -16.28 19.12
C GLY A 16 -44.70 -16.43 19.80
N GLN A 17 -43.71 -17.02 19.11
CA GLN A 17 -42.38 -17.37 19.65
C GLN A 17 -41.25 -16.53 19.01
N GLY A 18 -41.46 -15.22 18.88
CA GLY A 18 -40.50 -14.27 18.30
C GLY A 18 -40.24 -13.04 19.17
N PRO A 19 -39.39 -12.11 18.71
CA PRO A 19 -39.18 -10.84 19.41
C PRO A 19 -40.49 -10.08 19.58
N ALA A 20 -40.68 -9.44 20.74
CA ALA A 20 -41.91 -8.71 21.06
C ALA A 20 -42.23 -7.63 20.02
N ASP A 21 -41.22 -7.01 19.42
CA ASP A 21 -41.39 -5.98 18.38
C ASP A 21 -42.02 -6.50 17.08
N TYR A 22 -42.05 -7.81 16.87
CA TYR A 22 -42.70 -8.45 15.72
C TYR A 22 -43.95 -9.25 16.09
N VAL A 23 -44.03 -9.80 17.31
CA VAL A 23 -45.16 -10.62 17.77
C VAL A 23 -46.30 -9.77 18.31
N ASP A 24 -46.01 -8.67 19.01
CA ASP A 24 -47.04 -7.79 19.58
C ASP A 24 -47.48 -6.76 18.54
N ALA A 25 -48.77 -6.77 18.17
CA ALA A 25 -49.31 -5.90 17.13
C ALA A 25 -49.11 -4.40 17.46
N GLN A 26 -49.30 -4.00 18.72
CA GLN A 26 -49.20 -2.59 19.12
C GLN A 26 -47.75 -2.10 19.01
N ARG A 27 -46.78 -2.87 19.52
CA ARG A 27 -45.35 -2.55 19.39
C ARG A 27 -44.89 -2.56 17.94
N PHE A 28 -45.35 -3.54 17.16
CA PHE A 28 -45.01 -3.64 15.74
C PHE A 28 -45.43 -2.37 14.99
N PHE A 29 -46.67 -1.92 15.14
CA PHE A 29 -47.17 -0.71 14.46
C PHE A 29 -46.60 0.59 15.05
N ALA A 30 -46.26 0.62 16.34
CA ALA A 30 -45.55 1.76 16.93
C ALA A 30 -44.16 1.96 16.29
N ASN A 31 -43.43 0.86 16.05
CA ASN A 31 -42.08 0.88 15.50
C ASN A 31 -42.02 0.82 13.97
N THR A 32 -43.16 0.69 13.29
CA THR A 32 -43.24 0.66 11.83
C THR A 32 -43.55 2.06 11.29
N TYR A 33 -42.84 2.50 10.26
CA TYR A 33 -43.17 3.74 9.55
C TYR A 33 -44.27 3.47 8.51
N PRO A 34 -45.32 4.30 8.43
CA PRO A 34 -46.45 4.10 7.52
C PRO A 34 -46.10 4.57 6.10
N THR A 35 -45.28 3.79 5.40
CA THR A 35 -44.89 4.01 4.00
C THR A 35 -46.09 4.04 3.07
N ALA A 36 -46.01 4.79 1.98
CA ALA A 36 -47.09 4.87 0.98
C ALA A 36 -47.50 3.47 0.49
N GLY A 37 -46.53 2.61 0.21
CA GLY A 37 -46.75 1.23 -0.21
C GLY A 37 -47.42 0.34 0.84
N LEU A 38 -47.05 0.48 2.11
CA LEU A 38 -47.67 -0.29 3.20
C LEU A 38 -49.10 0.18 3.46
N LYS A 39 -49.36 1.49 3.36
CA LYS A 39 -50.72 2.05 3.44
C LYS A 39 -51.61 1.49 2.33
N GLU A 40 -51.10 1.45 1.10
CA GLU A 40 -51.83 0.88 -0.04
C GLU A 40 -52.12 -0.62 0.18
N LEU A 41 -51.11 -1.38 0.63
CA LEU A 41 -51.27 -2.80 0.94
C LEU A 41 -52.35 -3.07 1.98
N LEU A 42 -52.28 -2.38 3.13
CA LEU A 42 -53.26 -2.53 4.20
C LEU A 42 -54.64 -2.05 3.76
N GLY A 43 -54.72 -0.94 3.03
CA GLY A 43 -55.98 -0.40 2.50
C GLY A 43 -56.70 -1.35 1.57
N GLN A 44 -55.99 -1.93 0.59
CA GLN A 44 -56.61 -2.83 -0.38
C GLN A 44 -57.04 -4.16 0.25
N VAL A 45 -56.16 -4.78 1.06
CA VAL A 45 -56.44 -6.11 1.64
C VAL A 45 -57.44 -6.01 2.79
N LEU A 46 -57.23 -5.12 3.76
CA LEU A 46 -58.18 -4.99 4.89
C LEU A 46 -59.52 -4.42 4.43
N GLY A 47 -59.52 -3.57 3.38
CA GLY A 47 -60.74 -3.12 2.74
C GLY A 47 -61.56 -4.27 2.14
N ARG A 48 -60.91 -5.18 1.40
CA ARG A 48 -61.53 -6.40 0.87
C ARG A 48 -62.10 -7.27 1.99
N LEU A 49 -61.34 -7.51 3.05
CA LEU A 49 -61.79 -8.31 4.20
C LEU A 49 -62.98 -7.67 4.93
N SER A 50 -63.09 -6.35 4.91
CA SER A 50 -64.22 -5.60 5.48
C SER A 50 -65.49 -5.67 4.61
N GLY A 51 -65.40 -6.21 3.39
CA GLY A 51 -66.49 -6.32 2.43
C GLY A 51 -66.65 -5.08 1.53
N LEU A 52 -65.66 -4.19 1.48
CA LEU A 52 -65.62 -3.15 0.45
C LEU A 52 -65.40 -3.81 -0.90
N ALA A 53 -66.06 -3.28 -1.93
CA ALA A 53 -65.89 -3.74 -3.31
C ALA A 53 -64.51 -3.34 -3.86
N SER A 54 -63.46 -4.02 -3.39
CA SER A 54 -62.16 -4.04 -4.07
C SER A 54 -62.27 -4.89 -5.32
N SER A 55 -61.60 -4.46 -6.40
CA SER A 55 -61.56 -5.18 -7.68
C SER A 55 -60.72 -6.45 -7.63
N SER A 56 -59.91 -6.65 -6.58
CA SER A 56 -58.99 -7.79 -6.47
C SER A 56 -59.13 -8.54 -5.14
N ALA A 57 -58.94 -9.86 -5.21
CA ALA A 57 -58.87 -10.76 -4.06
C ALA A 57 -57.51 -11.49 -3.98
N VAL A 58 -56.64 -11.28 -4.99
CA VAL A 58 -55.34 -11.95 -5.14
C VAL A 58 -54.28 -10.86 -5.26
N PHE A 59 -53.35 -10.82 -4.30
CA PHE A 59 -52.33 -9.79 -4.19
C PHE A 59 -50.94 -10.42 -4.24
N ARG A 60 -50.08 -9.82 -5.07
CA ARG A 60 -48.68 -10.21 -5.19
C ARG A 60 -47.81 -9.12 -4.59
N LEU A 61 -47.01 -9.48 -3.59
CA LEU A 61 -45.98 -8.59 -3.05
C LEU A 61 -44.72 -8.70 -3.89
N ASP A 62 -44.37 -7.57 -4.48
CA ASP A 62 -43.12 -7.37 -5.21
C ASP A 62 -42.21 -6.43 -4.40
N THR A 63 -40.91 -6.42 -4.70
CA THR A 63 -40.01 -5.43 -4.09
C THR A 63 -39.01 -4.92 -5.10
N SER A 64 -38.95 -3.61 -5.26
CA SER A 64 -37.85 -2.87 -5.88
C SER A 64 -36.54 -3.00 -5.08
N PHE A 65 -36.61 -3.05 -3.75
CA PHE A 65 -35.44 -2.98 -2.86
C PHE A 65 -35.55 -3.92 -1.64
N GLY A 66 -35.22 -5.21 -1.83
CA GLY A 66 -34.59 -6.12 -0.83
C GLY A 66 -35.04 -6.20 0.64
N GLY A 67 -36.15 -5.61 1.08
CA GLY A 67 -36.56 -5.66 2.48
C GLY A 67 -37.93 -5.01 2.69
N GLY A 68 -38.95 -5.82 2.92
CA GLY A 68 -40.30 -5.31 3.20
C GLY A 68 -41.45 -6.30 2.99
N LYS A 69 -41.23 -7.42 2.26
CA LYS A 69 -42.29 -8.42 1.99
C LYS A 69 -42.81 -9.07 3.27
N THR A 70 -41.94 -9.80 3.98
CA THR A 70 -42.30 -10.45 5.25
C THR A 70 -42.77 -9.43 6.30
N HIS A 71 -42.19 -8.21 6.31
CA HIS A 71 -42.66 -7.13 7.20
C HIS A 71 -44.09 -6.68 6.85
N GLY A 72 -44.40 -6.52 5.56
CA GLY A 72 -45.76 -6.22 5.08
C GLY A 72 -46.75 -7.37 5.33
N LEU A 73 -46.31 -8.62 5.21
CA LEU A 73 -47.12 -9.79 5.59
C LEU A 73 -47.45 -9.81 7.09
N ILE A 74 -46.47 -9.53 7.95
CA ILE A 74 -46.69 -9.40 9.40
C ILE A 74 -47.67 -8.26 9.69
N ALA A 75 -47.50 -7.10 9.04
CA ALA A 75 -48.42 -5.97 9.18
C ALA A 75 -49.86 -6.35 8.79
N LEU A 76 -50.03 -7.12 7.70
CA LEU A 76 -51.34 -7.61 7.27
C LEU A 76 -51.96 -8.58 8.27
N ILE A 77 -51.18 -9.52 8.82
CA ILE A 77 -51.66 -10.47 9.82
C ILE A 77 -52.14 -9.73 11.07
N HIS A 78 -51.32 -8.81 11.59
CA HIS A 78 -51.67 -7.99 12.75
C HIS A 78 -52.88 -7.10 12.47
N GLY A 79 -52.91 -6.45 11.31
CA GLY A 79 -54.04 -5.61 10.89
C GLY A 79 -55.35 -6.39 10.75
N ALA A 80 -55.28 -7.63 10.26
CA ALA A 80 -56.45 -8.49 10.06
C ALA A 80 -56.97 -9.15 11.35
N ARG A 81 -56.08 -9.47 12.31
CA ARG A 81 -56.44 -10.10 13.60
C ARG A 81 -56.80 -9.07 14.67
N GLU A 82 -55.99 -8.04 14.81
CA GLU A 82 -55.94 -7.16 15.98
C GLU A 82 -56.01 -5.67 15.62
N GLY A 83 -56.20 -5.34 14.35
CA GLY A 83 -56.08 -3.97 13.87
C GLY A 83 -57.01 -2.94 14.53
N ALA A 84 -58.18 -3.38 15.01
CA ALA A 84 -59.10 -2.53 15.77
C ALA A 84 -58.55 -2.12 17.17
N SER A 85 -57.60 -2.88 17.71
CA SER A 85 -56.99 -2.68 19.02
C SER A 85 -55.64 -1.96 18.97
N VAL A 86 -55.16 -1.62 17.77
CA VAL A 86 -53.87 -0.93 17.56
C VAL A 86 -54.10 0.59 17.61
N PRO A 87 -53.53 1.32 18.59
CA PRO A 87 -53.85 2.73 18.82
C PRO A 87 -53.55 3.65 17.63
N ASN A 88 -52.45 3.41 16.92
CA ASN A 88 -52.00 4.23 15.80
C ASN A 88 -52.37 3.64 14.43
N MET A 89 -53.32 2.70 14.36
CA MET A 89 -53.73 2.07 13.09
C MET A 89 -54.22 3.09 12.04
N GLY A 90 -54.78 4.22 12.49
CA GLY A 90 -55.21 5.31 11.62
C GLY A 90 -54.07 5.96 10.82
N GLU A 91 -52.81 5.82 11.25
CA GLU A 91 -51.64 6.25 10.46
C GLU A 91 -51.45 5.40 9.19
N PHE A 92 -51.92 4.15 9.19
CA PHE A 92 -51.68 3.16 8.15
C PHE A 92 -52.88 2.95 7.24
N VAL A 93 -54.09 2.96 7.80
CA VAL A 93 -55.30 2.67 7.03
C VAL A 93 -56.50 3.45 7.57
N THR A 94 -57.36 3.92 6.66
CA THR A 94 -58.62 4.57 7.00
C THR A 94 -59.77 3.77 6.41
N LEU A 95 -60.43 2.97 7.26
CA LEU A 95 -61.62 2.19 6.92
C LEU A 95 -62.79 2.60 7.81
N GLN A 96 -64.03 2.43 7.31
CA GLN A 96 -65.25 2.66 8.12
C GLN A 96 -65.32 1.70 9.30
N SER A 97 -64.91 0.45 9.08
CA SER A 97 -64.77 -0.57 10.11
C SER A 97 -63.59 -1.47 9.75
N MET A 98 -62.82 -1.85 10.77
CA MET A 98 -61.78 -2.86 10.62
C MET A 98 -62.41 -4.26 10.53
N PRO A 99 -61.80 -5.21 9.81
CA PRO A 99 -62.30 -6.58 9.78
C PRO A 99 -62.17 -7.21 11.18
N THR A 100 -63.22 -7.91 11.61
CA THR A 100 -63.27 -8.57 12.93
C THR A 100 -63.46 -10.07 12.75
N GLY A 101 -62.77 -10.88 13.57
CA GLY A 101 -62.89 -12.34 13.51
C GLY A 101 -62.29 -12.96 12.24
N THR A 102 -61.29 -12.30 11.64
CA THR A 102 -60.60 -12.83 10.45
C THR A 102 -59.89 -14.13 10.78
N SER A 103 -60.18 -15.17 10.01
CA SER A 103 -59.42 -16.41 10.01
C SER A 103 -58.19 -16.23 9.13
N VAL A 104 -57.03 -16.11 9.76
CA VAL A 104 -55.76 -15.89 9.07
C VAL A 104 -54.97 -17.18 9.02
N ALA A 105 -54.70 -17.65 7.80
CA ALA A 105 -53.78 -18.76 7.55
C ALA A 105 -52.53 -18.24 6.85
N ALA A 106 -51.38 -18.73 7.28
CA ALA A 106 -50.11 -18.39 6.69
C ALA A 106 -49.27 -19.64 6.45
N PHE A 107 -48.66 -19.71 5.28
CA PHE A 107 -47.77 -20.78 4.88
C PHE A 107 -46.36 -20.22 4.67
N ASP A 108 -45.38 -20.86 5.27
CA ASP A 108 -43.96 -20.48 5.22
C ASP A 108 -43.18 -21.62 4.56
N GLY A 109 -42.73 -21.37 3.32
CA GLY A 109 -41.99 -22.37 2.54
C GLY A 109 -40.60 -22.67 3.09
N GLU A 110 -39.97 -21.75 3.83
CA GLU A 110 -38.67 -22.00 4.50
C GLU A 110 -38.88 -23.01 5.65
N ALA A 111 -39.96 -22.86 6.42
CA ALA A 111 -40.28 -23.73 7.55
C ALA A 111 -40.99 -25.05 7.16
N SER A 112 -41.39 -25.22 5.90
CA SER A 112 -42.15 -26.40 5.44
C SER A 112 -41.32 -27.70 5.47
N ASP A 113 -41.97 -28.82 5.80
CA ASP A 113 -41.39 -30.18 5.70
C ASP A 113 -42.38 -31.11 4.96
N PRO A 114 -42.40 -31.09 3.62
CA PRO A 114 -43.37 -31.88 2.84
C PRO A 114 -43.15 -33.40 2.96
N SER A 115 -41.95 -33.83 3.36
CA SER A 115 -41.62 -35.25 3.51
C SER A 115 -42.16 -35.82 4.81
N ASN A 116 -41.92 -35.13 5.93
CA ASN A 116 -42.30 -35.62 7.26
C ASN A 116 -43.60 -35.01 7.78
N GLY A 117 -44.07 -33.91 7.20
CA GLY A 117 -45.25 -33.17 7.63
C GLY A 117 -45.04 -32.39 8.94
N ARG A 118 -45.85 -31.35 9.14
CA ARG A 118 -45.84 -30.48 10.32
C ARG A 118 -47.00 -30.83 11.25
N THR A 119 -46.74 -30.79 12.55
CA THR A 119 -47.76 -31.02 13.57
C THR A 119 -48.58 -29.74 13.75
N MET A 120 -49.89 -29.81 13.52
CA MET A 120 -50.79 -28.64 13.57
C MET A 120 -51.62 -28.57 14.86
N GLY A 121 -51.70 -29.69 15.59
CA GLY A 121 -52.39 -29.83 16.87
C GLY A 121 -52.32 -31.28 17.35
N GLU A 122 -53.16 -31.67 18.30
CA GLU A 122 -53.18 -33.05 18.80
C GLU A 122 -53.59 -34.04 17.70
N GLY A 123 -52.68 -34.94 17.35
CA GLY A 123 -52.93 -36.04 16.41
C GLY A 123 -53.06 -35.66 14.93
N ILE A 124 -52.91 -34.39 14.56
CA ILE A 124 -53.00 -33.92 13.16
C ILE A 124 -51.63 -33.49 12.65
N ARG A 125 -51.26 -34.07 11.50
CA ARG A 125 -50.01 -33.80 10.79
C ARG A 125 -50.33 -33.43 9.34
N ALA A 126 -50.00 -32.21 8.95
CA ALA A 126 -50.22 -31.71 7.59
C ALA A 126 -48.93 -31.84 6.77
N PHE A 127 -49.03 -32.34 5.53
CA PHE A 127 -47.88 -32.56 4.65
C PHE A 127 -47.78 -31.52 3.54
N THR A 128 -48.82 -30.71 3.36
CA THR A 128 -48.98 -29.84 2.19
C THR A 128 -49.47 -28.45 2.60
N PRO A 129 -49.28 -27.42 1.74
CA PRO A 129 -49.77 -26.07 2.02
C PRO A 129 -51.28 -26.03 2.27
N TRP A 130 -52.06 -26.79 1.50
CA TRP A 130 -53.52 -26.82 1.68
C TRP A 130 -53.94 -27.52 2.97
N GLY A 131 -53.22 -28.55 3.42
CA GLY A 131 -53.46 -29.17 4.72
C GLY A 131 -53.21 -28.20 5.87
N GLU A 132 -52.08 -27.49 5.83
CA GLU A 132 -51.75 -26.49 6.84
C GLU A 132 -52.73 -25.32 6.85
N ILE A 133 -53.06 -24.77 5.68
CA ILE A 133 -54.00 -23.65 5.53
C ILE A 133 -55.40 -24.04 6.02
N ALA A 134 -55.89 -25.23 5.65
CA ALA A 134 -57.22 -25.67 6.05
C ALA A 134 -57.34 -25.85 7.57
N TYR A 135 -56.29 -26.39 8.21
CA TYR A 135 -56.24 -26.46 9.66
C TYR A 135 -56.21 -25.06 10.30
N GLN A 136 -55.41 -24.13 9.77
CA GLN A 136 -55.33 -22.77 10.32
C GLN A 136 -56.65 -21.99 10.19
N ILE A 137 -57.45 -22.23 9.15
CA ILE A 137 -58.75 -21.57 8.95
C ILE A 137 -59.87 -22.22 9.77
N GLY A 138 -59.94 -23.55 9.79
CA GLY A 138 -61.09 -24.30 10.31
C GLY A 138 -60.78 -25.26 11.46
N GLY A 139 -59.56 -25.27 11.98
CA GLY A 139 -59.08 -26.26 12.97
C GLY A 139 -59.12 -27.69 12.44
N ALA A 140 -59.35 -28.66 13.33
CA ALA A 140 -59.47 -30.06 12.95
C ALA A 140 -60.59 -30.33 11.92
N ALA A 141 -61.71 -29.60 12.00
CA ALA A 141 -62.80 -29.73 11.04
C ALA A 141 -62.41 -29.23 9.65
N GLY A 142 -61.64 -28.13 9.57
CA GLY A 142 -61.09 -27.64 8.31
C GLY A 142 -60.12 -28.62 7.66
N TYR A 143 -59.22 -29.21 8.46
CA TYR A 143 -58.31 -30.25 7.97
C TYR A 143 -59.04 -31.48 7.46
N GLU A 144 -60.12 -31.92 8.12
CA GLU A 144 -60.86 -33.11 7.71
C GLU A 144 -61.42 -33.02 6.29
N ILE A 145 -61.86 -31.81 5.86
CA ILE A 145 -62.34 -31.55 4.49
C ILE A 145 -61.25 -31.86 3.45
N VAL A 146 -59.98 -31.60 3.78
CA VAL A 146 -58.84 -31.79 2.86
C VAL A 146 -57.95 -32.97 3.21
N ARG A 147 -58.25 -33.76 4.25
CA ARG A 147 -57.40 -34.86 4.74
C ARG A 147 -56.93 -35.78 3.63
N LYS A 148 -57.87 -36.25 2.80
CA LYS A 148 -57.58 -37.12 1.66
C LYS A 148 -56.62 -36.47 0.66
N SER A 149 -56.83 -35.18 0.36
CA SER A 149 -55.96 -34.39 -0.52
C SER A 149 -54.56 -34.21 0.06
N ASP A 150 -54.44 -33.94 1.36
CA ASP A 150 -53.16 -33.80 2.07
C ASP A 150 -52.38 -35.12 2.13
N GLU A 151 -53.02 -36.21 2.57
CA GLU A 151 -52.40 -37.55 2.68
C GLU A 151 -51.97 -38.10 1.32
N MET A 152 -52.77 -37.87 0.26
CA MET A 152 -52.43 -38.26 -1.11
C MET A 152 -51.51 -37.26 -1.83
N ARG A 153 -51.19 -36.12 -1.22
CA ARG A 153 -50.43 -35.01 -1.81
C ARG A 153 -50.99 -34.54 -3.15
N ARG A 154 -52.32 -34.49 -3.27
CA ARG A 154 -53.03 -33.99 -4.46
C ARG A 154 -53.82 -32.74 -4.11
N ALA A 155 -53.68 -31.70 -4.92
CA ALA A 155 -54.32 -30.42 -4.69
C ALA A 155 -55.85 -30.56 -4.64
N PRO A 156 -56.52 -29.97 -3.64
CA PRO A 156 -57.98 -29.90 -3.60
C PRO A 156 -58.51 -28.95 -4.68
N GLY A 157 -59.78 -29.13 -5.07
CA GLY A 157 -60.46 -28.23 -5.99
C GLY A 157 -60.91 -26.92 -5.33
N ALA A 158 -61.33 -25.95 -6.15
CA ALA A 158 -61.78 -24.64 -5.68
C ALA A 158 -63.00 -24.75 -4.75
N ASP A 159 -63.97 -25.62 -5.06
CA ASP A 159 -65.16 -25.83 -4.23
C ASP A 159 -64.82 -26.41 -2.85
N THR A 160 -63.87 -27.34 -2.79
CA THR A 160 -63.37 -27.90 -1.52
C THR A 160 -62.69 -26.84 -0.66
N LEU A 161 -61.88 -25.95 -1.27
CA LEU A 161 -61.28 -24.83 -0.55
C LEU A 161 -62.34 -23.80 -0.11
N ALA A 162 -63.36 -23.56 -0.92
CA ALA A 162 -64.49 -22.70 -0.57
C ALA A 162 -65.34 -23.28 0.57
N GLU A 163 -65.43 -24.60 0.70
CA GLU A 163 -66.03 -25.30 1.85
C GLU A 163 -65.20 -25.10 3.12
N VAL A 164 -63.87 -25.23 3.03
CA VAL A 164 -62.95 -24.94 4.14
C VAL A 164 -63.14 -23.50 4.65
N PHE A 165 -63.27 -22.54 3.73
CA PHE A 165 -63.46 -21.12 4.09
C PHE A 165 -64.81 -20.89 4.78
N GLY A 166 -65.88 -21.53 4.30
CA GLY A 166 -67.24 -21.28 4.77
C GLY A 166 -67.64 -19.81 4.60
N ASP A 167 -68.37 -19.26 5.58
CA ASP A 167 -68.78 -17.84 5.60
C ASP A 167 -67.82 -16.94 6.38
N ARG A 168 -66.63 -17.45 6.71
CA ARG A 168 -65.62 -16.71 7.48
C ARG A 168 -65.01 -15.60 6.62
N THR A 169 -64.51 -14.57 7.29
CA THR A 169 -63.57 -13.61 6.67
C THR A 169 -62.20 -14.26 6.67
N VAL A 170 -61.56 -14.42 5.50
CA VAL A 170 -60.37 -15.26 5.34
C VAL A 170 -59.22 -14.47 4.73
N LEU A 171 -58.06 -14.50 5.38
CA LEU A 171 -56.80 -14.04 4.81
C LEU A 171 -55.84 -15.22 4.69
N VAL A 172 -55.38 -15.52 3.49
CA VAL A 172 -54.31 -16.50 3.25
C VAL A 172 -53.02 -15.77 2.89
N VAL A 173 -51.95 -16.06 3.59
CA VAL A 173 -50.61 -15.50 3.35
C VAL A 173 -49.66 -16.62 2.91
N LEU A 174 -48.97 -16.46 1.80
CA LEU A 174 -48.00 -17.44 1.30
C LEU A 174 -46.62 -16.78 1.18
N ASP A 175 -45.68 -17.19 2.03
CA ASP A 175 -44.29 -16.71 2.03
C ASP A 175 -43.34 -17.79 1.52
N GLU A 176 -42.27 -17.38 0.83
CA GLU A 176 -41.20 -18.24 0.32
C GLU A 176 -41.64 -19.52 -0.44
N LEU A 177 -42.66 -19.41 -1.30
CA LEU A 177 -43.16 -20.54 -2.10
C LEU A 177 -42.07 -21.22 -2.97
N GLY A 178 -41.05 -20.47 -3.40
CA GLY A 178 -39.91 -21.01 -4.15
C GLY A 178 -39.10 -22.02 -3.34
N GLU A 179 -38.91 -21.78 -2.04
CA GLU A 179 -38.23 -22.73 -1.14
C GLU A 179 -39.02 -24.03 -0.95
N TYR A 180 -40.35 -23.92 -0.85
CA TYR A 180 -41.22 -25.10 -0.81
C TYR A 180 -41.07 -25.93 -2.08
N LEU A 181 -41.13 -25.31 -3.27
CA LEU A 181 -40.99 -26.03 -4.53
C LEU A 181 -39.66 -26.76 -4.65
N ARG A 182 -38.56 -26.18 -4.15
CA ARG A 182 -37.25 -26.85 -4.13
C ARG A 182 -37.27 -28.14 -3.30
N LYS A 183 -38.06 -28.18 -2.22
CA LYS A 183 -38.25 -29.37 -1.38
C LYS A 183 -39.17 -30.41 -2.04
N CYS A 184 -39.88 -30.06 -3.11
CA CYS A 184 -40.71 -30.92 -3.95
C CYS A 184 -40.17 -31.02 -5.40
N PRO A 185 -38.99 -31.63 -5.61
CA PRO A 185 -38.27 -31.55 -6.90
C PRO A 185 -38.92 -32.33 -8.05
N ASP A 186 -39.84 -33.25 -7.75
CA ASP A 186 -40.52 -34.08 -8.75
C ASP A 186 -41.59 -33.28 -9.52
N ALA A 187 -41.83 -33.66 -10.77
CA ALA A 187 -42.82 -33.00 -11.63
C ALA A 187 -44.24 -33.06 -11.03
N HIS A 188 -44.56 -34.16 -10.32
CA HIS A 188 -45.86 -34.31 -9.69
C HIS A 188 -46.08 -33.26 -8.59
N GLY A 189 -45.14 -33.07 -7.66
CA GLY A 189 -45.22 -32.03 -6.64
C GLY A 189 -45.41 -30.62 -7.21
N ARG A 190 -44.69 -30.29 -8.28
CA ARG A 190 -44.80 -28.99 -8.97
C ARG A 190 -46.17 -28.78 -9.64
N ASP A 191 -46.67 -29.79 -10.35
CA ASP A 191 -47.99 -29.76 -10.97
C ASP A 191 -49.10 -29.58 -9.94
N GLN A 192 -48.98 -30.23 -8.77
CA GLN A 192 -49.95 -30.09 -7.69
C GLN A 192 -49.94 -28.70 -7.07
N ILE A 193 -48.78 -28.05 -6.92
CA ILE A 193 -48.75 -26.66 -6.43
C ILE A 193 -49.37 -25.69 -7.43
N SER A 194 -49.10 -25.87 -8.72
CA SER A 194 -49.78 -25.10 -9.76
C SER A 194 -51.29 -25.25 -9.63
N ALA A 195 -51.79 -26.49 -9.59
CA ALA A 195 -53.21 -26.81 -9.43
C ALA A 195 -53.81 -26.20 -8.15
N PHE A 196 -53.09 -26.27 -7.03
CA PHE A 196 -53.50 -25.68 -5.76
C PHE A 196 -53.63 -24.16 -5.84
N LEU A 197 -52.64 -23.45 -6.40
CA LEU A 197 -52.71 -22.00 -6.56
C LEU A 197 -53.89 -21.60 -7.45
N LYS A 198 -54.15 -22.35 -8.54
CA LYS A 198 -55.33 -22.12 -9.41
C LYS A 198 -56.63 -22.24 -8.59
N ALA A 199 -56.77 -23.33 -7.84
CA ALA A 199 -57.94 -23.61 -7.03
C ALA A 199 -58.14 -22.59 -5.90
N LEU A 200 -57.05 -22.20 -5.22
CA LEU A 200 -57.05 -21.24 -4.14
C LEU A 200 -57.50 -19.85 -4.63
N PHE A 201 -56.95 -19.38 -5.74
CA PHE A 201 -57.31 -18.07 -6.31
C PHE A 201 -58.79 -18.05 -6.72
N ALA A 202 -59.28 -19.10 -7.39
CA ALA A 202 -60.69 -19.22 -7.74
C ALA A 202 -61.60 -19.25 -6.49
N ALA A 203 -61.22 -19.98 -5.45
CA ALA A 203 -61.98 -20.06 -4.20
C ALA A 203 -62.07 -18.69 -3.49
N VAL A 204 -60.96 -17.96 -3.43
CA VAL A 204 -60.88 -16.63 -2.81
C VAL A 204 -61.65 -15.58 -3.61
N GLU A 205 -61.56 -15.60 -4.95
CA GLU A 205 -62.33 -14.70 -5.83
C GLU A 205 -63.84 -14.87 -5.67
N SER A 206 -64.31 -16.10 -5.45
CA SER A 206 -65.74 -16.41 -5.27
C SER A 206 -66.35 -15.85 -3.97
N ARG A 207 -65.52 -15.34 -3.04
CA ARG A 207 -65.93 -14.89 -1.71
C ARG A 207 -65.65 -13.41 -1.52
N GLN A 208 -66.66 -12.63 -1.09
CA GLN A 208 -66.53 -11.18 -0.91
C GLN A 208 -65.52 -10.77 0.17
N ARG A 209 -65.34 -11.60 1.21
CA ARG A 209 -64.50 -11.33 2.38
C ARG A 209 -63.30 -12.28 2.48
N ALA A 210 -62.76 -12.69 1.34
CA ALA A 210 -61.55 -13.49 1.27
C ALA A 210 -60.47 -12.76 0.47
N ALA A 211 -59.21 -12.91 0.90
CA ALA A 211 -58.04 -12.44 0.19
C ALA A 211 -56.87 -13.42 0.32
N VAL A 212 -56.03 -13.50 -0.71
CA VAL A 212 -54.74 -14.19 -0.68
C VAL A 212 -53.63 -13.22 -1.02
N VAL A 213 -52.55 -13.25 -0.24
CA VAL A 213 -51.36 -12.44 -0.44
C VAL A 213 -50.17 -13.38 -0.52
N PHE A 214 -49.35 -13.25 -1.56
CA PHE A 214 -48.17 -14.10 -1.73
C PHE A 214 -46.94 -13.31 -2.17
N THR A 215 -45.76 -13.82 -1.84
CA THR A 215 -44.48 -13.21 -2.17
C THR A 215 -43.75 -14.02 -3.23
N LEU A 216 -43.11 -13.34 -4.19
CA LEU A 216 -42.15 -13.96 -5.10
C LEU A 216 -40.81 -13.24 -4.95
N ALA A 217 -39.71 -13.96 -4.77
CA ALA A 217 -38.37 -13.38 -4.80
C ALA A 217 -37.91 -13.18 -6.26
N ILE A 218 -38.44 -12.14 -6.90
CA ILE A 218 -38.00 -11.66 -8.23
C ILE A 218 -37.35 -10.29 -8.00
N ARG A 219 -36.16 -10.06 -8.55
CA ARG A 219 -35.53 -8.73 -8.58
C ARG A 219 -36.05 -7.93 -9.77
N SER A 220 -36.02 -6.61 -9.64
CA SER A 220 -36.50 -5.62 -10.61
C SER A 220 -35.84 -5.66 -12.01
N ASP A 221 -34.78 -6.44 -12.20
CA ASP A 221 -34.07 -6.65 -13.48
C ASP A 221 -34.49 -7.93 -14.23
N GLY A 222 -35.45 -8.70 -13.70
CA GLY A 222 -36.02 -9.86 -14.39
C GLY A 222 -35.05 -11.03 -14.61
N LYS A 223 -33.88 -11.02 -13.97
CA LYS A 223 -32.91 -12.13 -13.98
C LYS A 223 -32.61 -12.54 -12.55
N ALA A 224 -32.99 -13.76 -12.19
CA ALA A 224 -32.71 -14.27 -10.87
C ALA A 224 -31.26 -14.80 -10.79
N THR A 225 -30.49 -14.29 -9.84
CA THR A 225 -29.11 -14.74 -9.56
C THR A 225 -28.96 -15.50 -8.24
N ASP A 226 -30.04 -15.67 -7.47
CA ASP A 226 -30.04 -16.50 -6.27
C ASP A 226 -30.12 -18.00 -6.61
N ALA A 227 -29.72 -18.85 -5.67
CA ALA A 227 -29.77 -20.31 -5.75
C ALA A 227 -31.18 -20.92 -6.00
N PHE A 228 -32.21 -20.08 -6.16
CA PHE A 228 -33.64 -20.40 -6.32
C PHE A 228 -34.27 -19.72 -7.55
N ALA A 229 -33.44 -19.20 -8.46
CA ALA A 229 -33.85 -18.48 -9.65
C ALA A 229 -34.86 -19.23 -10.52
N ARG A 230 -34.63 -20.53 -10.70
CA ARG A 230 -35.44 -21.39 -11.57
C ARG A 230 -36.84 -21.62 -10.98
N GLU A 231 -36.92 -21.86 -9.68
CA GLU A 231 -38.16 -22.14 -8.95
C GLU A 231 -39.04 -20.89 -8.88
N ASN A 232 -38.46 -19.70 -8.65
CA ASN A 232 -39.21 -18.45 -8.67
C ASN A 232 -39.70 -18.08 -10.07
N GLU A 233 -38.90 -18.32 -11.12
CA GLU A 233 -39.34 -18.18 -12.52
C GLU A 233 -40.47 -19.15 -12.88
N GLU A 234 -40.51 -20.34 -12.26
CA GLU A 234 -41.55 -21.34 -12.46
C GLU A 234 -42.87 -20.92 -11.81
N ILE A 235 -42.86 -20.42 -10.56
CA ILE A 235 -44.05 -19.84 -9.92
C ILE A 235 -44.54 -18.61 -10.69
N SER A 236 -43.62 -17.76 -11.14
CA SER A 236 -43.97 -16.60 -11.97
C SER A 236 -44.69 -17.02 -13.24
N ARG A 237 -44.21 -18.07 -13.92
CA ARG A 237 -44.88 -18.64 -15.10
C ARG A 237 -46.26 -19.17 -14.76
N ILE A 238 -46.41 -19.93 -13.69
CA ILE A 238 -47.72 -20.45 -13.23
C ILE A 238 -48.72 -19.31 -13.00
N VAL A 239 -48.28 -18.24 -12.33
CA VAL A 239 -49.11 -17.06 -12.07
C VAL A 239 -49.43 -16.32 -13.38
N SER A 240 -48.47 -16.12 -14.28
CA SER A 240 -48.73 -15.46 -15.57
C SER A 240 -49.65 -16.28 -16.48
N GLU A 241 -49.53 -17.60 -16.49
CA GLU A 241 -50.48 -18.49 -17.19
C GLU A 241 -51.89 -18.33 -16.63
N LEU A 242 -52.02 -18.31 -15.30
CA LEU A 242 -53.29 -18.08 -14.60
C LEU A 242 -53.93 -16.74 -14.98
N GLU A 243 -53.15 -15.66 -14.98
CA GLU A 243 -53.60 -14.32 -15.37
C GLU A 243 -54.04 -14.28 -16.85
N SER A 244 -53.34 -15.00 -17.73
CA SER A 244 -53.65 -15.05 -19.17
C SER A 244 -54.95 -15.78 -19.48
N VAL A 245 -55.29 -16.81 -18.69
CA VAL A 245 -56.48 -17.66 -18.89
C VAL A 245 -57.72 -17.07 -18.22
N SER A 246 -57.58 -16.40 -17.06
CA SER A 246 -58.73 -15.83 -16.34
C SER A 246 -59.09 -14.40 -16.77
N GLY A 247 -58.16 -13.70 -17.45
CA GLY A 247 -58.30 -12.29 -17.82
C GLY A 247 -58.21 -11.32 -16.63
N ARG A 248 -57.90 -11.83 -15.43
CA ARG A 248 -57.85 -11.06 -14.18
C ARG A 248 -56.43 -11.11 -13.63
N LYS A 249 -55.85 -9.93 -13.41
CA LYS A 249 -54.45 -9.77 -12.97
C LYS A 249 -54.36 -9.70 -11.45
N ALA A 250 -53.34 -10.33 -10.86
CA ALA A 250 -53.01 -10.10 -9.47
C ALA A 250 -52.60 -8.63 -9.29
N THR A 251 -53.05 -7.99 -8.21
CA THR A 251 -52.58 -6.62 -7.92
C THR A 251 -51.17 -6.69 -7.39
N ILE A 252 -50.24 -6.05 -8.08
CA ILE A 252 -48.83 -5.94 -7.67
C ILE A 252 -48.71 -4.78 -6.70
N LEU A 253 -48.20 -5.05 -5.50
CA LEU A 253 -48.01 -4.06 -4.45
C LEU A 253 -46.55 -4.06 -3.99
N ASN A 254 -45.98 -2.85 -3.90
CA ASN A 254 -44.62 -2.62 -3.40
C ASN A 254 -44.74 -1.94 -2.03
N PRO A 255 -44.38 -2.58 -0.91
CA PRO A 255 -44.64 -2.04 0.42
C PRO A 255 -43.76 -0.83 0.82
N THR A 256 -42.72 -0.50 0.07
CA THR A 256 -41.78 0.60 0.36
C THR A 256 -41.26 1.24 -0.92
N SER A 257 -41.16 2.58 -0.96
CA SER A 257 -40.41 3.32 -1.99
C SER A 257 -39.05 3.79 -1.47
N ASP A 258 -38.14 4.17 -2.38
CA ASP A 258 -36.76 4.53 -2.04
C ASP A 258 -36.69 5.83 -1.20
N ASP A 259 -37.59 6.79 -1.47
CA ASP A 259 -37.65 8.11 -0.82
C ASP A 259 -38.06 8.06 0.67
N GLU A 260 -38.57 6.93 1.17
CA GLU A 260 -39.07 6.79 2.54
C GLU A 260 -38.06 6.14 3.50
N THR A 261 -36.88 5.75 3.01
CA THR A 261 -35.88 4.99 3.76
C THR A 261 -35.43 5.69 5.04
N ALA A 262 -35.15 7.00 4.98
CA ALA A 262 -34.73 7.79 6.13
C ALA A 262 -35.78 7.80 7.25
N ALA A 263 -37.06 7.95 6.88
CA ALA A 263 -38.16 8.00 7.83
C ALA A 263 -38.41 6.63 8.49
N VAL A 264 -38.26 5.54 7.74
CA VAL A 264 -38.29 4.16 8.26
C VAL A 264 -37.18 3.96 9.29
N LEU A 265 -35.94 4.33 8.96
CA LEU A 265 -34.80 4.20 9.87
C LEU A 265 -34.99 5.02 11.15
N LYS A 266 -35.46 6.27 11.01
CA LYS A 266 -35.75 7.17 12.13
C LYS A 266 -36.77 6.57 13.10
N ARG A 267 -37.91 6.11 12.58
CA ARG A 267 -38.99 5.49 13.39
C ARG A 267 -38.52 4.23 14.10
N ARG A 268 -37.59 3.49 13.49
CA ARG A 268 -37.07 2.23 14.04
C ARG A 268 -35.95 2.42 15.07
N LEU A 269 -35.13 3.45 14.92
CA LEU A 269 -33.96 3.68 15.78
C LEU A 269 -34.24 4.60 16.96
N PHE A 270 -35.26 5.44 16.88
CA PHE A 270 -35.57 6.44 17.90
C PHE A 270 -37.04 6.39 18.31
N GLU A 271 -37.28 6.37 19.62
CA GLU A 271 -38.63 6.50 20.18
C GLU A 271 -39.23 7.88 19.88
N ARG A 272 -38.40 8.93 19.93
CA ARG A 272 -38.79 10.32 19.64
C ARG A 272 -37.61 11.10 19.09
N VAL A 273 -37.87 11.95 18.11
CA VAL A 273 -36.89 12.89 17.54
C VAL A 273 -37.55 14.25 17.37
N ASP A 274 -37.07 15.24 18.12
CA ASP A 274 -37.45 16.64 17.94
C ASP A 274 -36.44 17.31 16.99
N ILE A 275 -36.93 18.03 15.97
CA ILE A 275 -36.09 18.71 14.98
C ILE A 275 -35.89 20.17 15.42
N PRO A 276 -34.69 20.58 15.86
CA PRO A 276 -34.42 21.96 16.22
C PRO A 276 -34.20 22.77 14.94
N GLN A 277 -35.12 23.68 14.62
CA GLN A 277 -35.01 24.51 13.41
C GLN A 277 -33.73 25.36 13.38
N SER A 278 -33.25 25.81 14.55
CA SER A 278 -31.98 26.53 14.65
C SER A 278 -30.79 25.69 14.17
N THR A 279 -30.77 24.38 14.46
CA THR A 279 -29.70 23.48 14.00
C THR A 279 -29.76 23.30 12.49
N ILE A 280 -30.96 23.12 11.93
CA ILE A 280 -31.15 23.04 10.47
C ILE A 280 -30.64 24.33 9.80
N ASP A 281 -30.99 25.50 10.36
CA ASP A 281 -30.57 26.80 9.85
C ASP A 281 -29.05 26.98 9.90
N GLU A 282 -28.39 26.59 11.01
CA GLU A 282 -26.94 26.66 11.16
C GLU A 282 -26.19 25.83 10.10
N TYR A 283 -26.61 24.59 9.86
CA TYR A 283 -26.03 23.76 8.79
C TYR A 283 -26.25 24.37 7.41
N CYS A 284 -27.47 24.83 7.12
CA CYS A 284 -27.77 25.47 5.83
C CYS A 284 -26.91 26.73 5.62
N GLN A 285 -26.71 27.55 6.66
CA GLN A 285 -25.84 28.73 6.60
C GLN A 285 -24.39 28.36 6.33
N LEU A 286 -23.87 27.32 6.98
CA LEU A 286 -22.51 26.81 6.74
C LEU A 286 -22.33 26.33 5.30
N TRP A 287 -23.29 25.58 4.77
CA TRP A 287 -23.23 25.11 3.38
C TRP A 287 -23.27 26.25 2.37
N VAL A 288 -24.04 27.31 2.65
CA VAL A 288 -24.05 28.54 1.83
C VAL A 288 -22.71 29.28 1.95
N GLN A 289 -22.18 29.42 3.16
CA GLN A 289 -20.90 30.10 3.43
C GLN A 289 -19.73 29.43 2.70
N TYR A 290 -19.71 28.09 2.67
CA TYR A 290 -18.62 27.31 2.10
C TYR A 290 -18.94 26.70 0.73
N ARG A 291 -19.94 27.25 0.02
CA ARG A 291 -20.47 26.72 -1.25
C ARG A 291 -19.44 26.45 -2.35
N ASP A 292 -18.34 27.20 -2.38
CA ASP A 292 -17.26 27.04 -3.38
C ASP A 292 -16.21 26.00 -2.97
N ARG A 293 -16.31 25.46 -1.74
CA ARG A 293 -15.39 24.48 -1.16
C ARG A 293 -16.03 23.12 -0.86
N ILE A 294 -17.35 23.04 -0.97
CA ILE A 294 -18.13 21.81 -0.85
C ILE A 294 -18.78 21.46 -2.20
N ASP A 295 -19.26 20.22 -2.33
CA ASP A 295 -19.90 19.77 -3.57
C ASP A 295 -21.19 20.57 -3.88
N ALA A 296 -21.41 20.88 -5.16
CA ALA A 296 -22.51 21.73 -5.63
C ALA A 296 -23.89 21.07 -5.50
N GLY A 297 -23.94 19.73 -5.50
CA GLY A 297 -25.18 18.96 -5.40
C GLY A 297 -25.92 19.08 -4.06
N HIS A 298 -25.31 19.69 -3.04
CA HIS A 298 -25.84 19.72 -1.67
C HIS A 298 -26.14 21.14 -1.18
N GLN A 299 -26.72 21.98 -2.06
CA GLN A 299 -26.98 23.39 -1.78
C GLN A 299 -28.46 23.76 -1.93
N GLY A 300 -28.88 24.87 -1.33
CA GLY A 300 -30.20 25.48 -1.55
C GLY A 300 -31.37 24.77 -0.86
N ALA A 301 -32.59 24.96 -1.40
CA ALA A 301 -33.83 24.50 -0.79
C ALA A 301 -33.94 22.96 -0.74
N GLU A 302 -33.36 22.27 -1.73
CA GLU A 302 -33.30 20.80 -1.76
C GLU A 302 -32.44 20.26 -0.62
N ALA A 303 -31.28 20.87 -0.36
CA ALA A 303 -30.41 20.48 0.75
C ALA A 303 -31.08 20.63 2.11
N ARG A 304 -31.83 21.72 2.32
CA ARG A 304 -32.63 21.90 3.55
C ARG A 304 -33.67 20.80 3.70
N THR A 305 -34.44 20.55 2.64
CA THR A 305 -35.50 19.53 2.64
C THR A 305 -34.92 18.14 2.92
N GLY A 306 -33.79 17.81 2.30
CA GLY A 306 -33.07 16.56 2.56
C GLY A 306 -32.56 16.45 4.00
N LEU A 307 -32.04 17.54 4.58
CA LEU A 307 -31.60 17.56 5.98
C LEU A 307 -32.77 17.38 6.95
N GLU A 308 -33.88 18.07 6.74
CA GLU A 308 -35.08 17.93 7.58
C GLU A 308 -35.66 16.52 7.53
N ALA A 309 -35.65 15.89 6.35
CA ALA A 309 -36.12 14.52 6.14
C ALA A 309 -35.21 13.47 6.79
N SER A 310 -33.89 13.71 6.81
CA SER A 310 -32.88 12.76 7.33
C SER A 310 -32.54 12.94 8.81
N TYR A 311 -32.87 14.10 9.41
CA TYR A 311 -32.57 14.38 10.82
C TYR A 311 -33.07 13.26 11.76
N PRO A 312 -32.21 12.71 12.65
CA PRO A 312 -30.94 13.27 13.13
C PRO A 312 -29.68 12.80 12.40
N PHE A 313 -29.81 12.15 11.24
CA PHE A 313 -28.68 11.73 10.42
C PHE A 313 -28.29 12.85 9.45
N HIS A 314 -26.99 12.98 9.18
CA HIS A 314 -26.53 13.81 8.08
C HIS A 314 -26.95 13.15 6.74
N PRO A 315 -27.43 13.90 5.73
CA PRO A 315 -27.89 13.31 4.46
C PRO A 315 -26.88 12.36 3.82
N ASP A 316 -25.62 12.80 3.76
CA ASP A 316 -24.52 12.04 3.17
C ASP A 316 -24.30 10.64 3.79
N LEU A 317 -24.53 10.49 5.10
CA LEU A 317 -24.39 9.20 5.77
C LEU A 317 -25.44 8.22 5.23
N LEU A 318 -26.68 8.66 5.10
CA LEU A 318 -27.75 7.83 4.56
C LEU A 318 -27.51 7.54 3.08
N ASP A 319 -27.20 8.55 2.27
CA ASP A 319 -26.93 8.41 0.83
C ASP A 319 -25.77 7.45 0.56
N THR A 320 -24.73 7.48 1.39
CA THR A 320 -23.60 6.57 1.27
C THR A 320 -23.97 5.14 1.62
N LEU A 321 -24.74 4.92 2.68
CA LEU A 321 -25.17 3.59 3.06
C LEU A 321 -26.22 3.01 2.09
N THR A 322 -27.17 3.82 1.61
CA THR A 322 -28.23 3.40 0.67
C THR A 322 -27.74 3.29 -0.77
N GLY A 323 -26.81 4.15 -1.19
CA GLY A 323 -26.30 4.19 -2.56
C GLY A 323 -25.07 3.30 -2.77
N LYS A 324 -24.03 3.47 -1.95
CA LYS A 324 -22.73 2.80 -2.17
C LYS A 324 -22.71 1.39 -1.57
N THR A 325 -22.99 1.25 -0.27
CA THR A 325 -22.86 -0.05 0.41
C THR A 325 -23.91 -1.06 -0.05
N ALA A 326 -25.07 -0.57 -0.50
CA ALA A 326 -26.14 -1.34 -1.12
C ALA A 326 -25.74 -2.13 -2.39
N THR A 327 -24.65 -1.73 -3.06
CA THR A 327 -24.17 -2.41 -4.28
C THR A 327 -23.43 -3.72 -4.01
N LEU A 328 -23.10 -4.03 -2.75
CA LEU A 328 -22.36 -5.23 -2.37
C LEU A 328 -23.27 -6.48 -2.44
N ALA A 329 -22.82 -7.52 -3.15
CA ALA A 329 -23.61 -8.70 -3.51
C ALA A 329 -24.16 -9.48 -2.30
N ASP A 330 -23.38 -9.59 -1.22
CA ASP A 330 -23.75 -10.34 -0.01
C ASP A 330 -24.47 -9.47 1.05
N PHE A 331 -24.70 -8.19 0.75
CA PHE A 331 -25.30 -7.27 1.70
C PHE A 331 -26.82 -7.41 1.69
N GLN A 332 -27.38 -7.92 2.80
CA GLN A 332 -28.81 -7.77 3.10
C GLN A 332 -29.10 -6.29 3.38
N ARG A 333 -29.23 -5.50 2.29
CA ARG A 333 -29.03 -4.04 2.26
C ARG A 333 -29.65 -3.26 3.41
N VAL A 334 -30.94 -3.46 3.63
CA VAL A 334 -31.69 -2.74 4.66
C VAL A 334 -31.30 -3.20 6.07
N ARG A 335 -31.09 -4.51 6.28
CA ARG A 335 -30.74 -5.07 7.59
C ARG A 335 -29.31 -4.71 8.00
N GLY A 336 -28.38 -4.78 7.06
CA GLY A 336 -26.99 -4.45 7.32
C GLY A 336 -26.79 -2.95 7.57
N MET A 337 -27.44 -2.08 6.78
CA MET A 337 -27.43 -0.64 7.03
C MET A 337 -28.00 -0.30 8.40
N LEU A 338 -29.16 -0.87 8.75
CA LEU A 338 -29.78 -0.63 10.04
C LEU A 338 -28.90 -1.09 11.21
N ARG A 339 -28.17 -2.21 11.07
CA ARG A 339 -27.22 -2.68 12.10
C ARG A 339 -26.04 -1.73 12.29
N ILE A 340 -25.45 -1.25 11.19
CA ILE A 340 -24.39 -0.24 11.23
C ILE A 340 -24.92 1.01 11.93
N LEU A 341 -26.05 1.55 11.50
CA LEU A 341 -26.65 2.75 12.08
C LEU A 341 -27.04 2.55 13.55
N ALA A 342 -27.65 1.43 13.93
CA ALA A 342 -28.02 1.15 15.33
C ALA A 342 -26.79 1.14 16.24
N LYS A 343 -25.70 0.50 15.81
CA LYS A 343 -24.43 0.48 16.57
C LYS A 343 -23.78 1.85 16.61
N THR A 344 -23.78 2.59 15.51
CA THR A 344 -23.28 3.97 15.45
C THR A 344 -24.07 4.88 16.38
N VAL A 345 -25.41 4.84 16.34
CA VAL A 345 -26.29 5.60 17.23
C VAL A 345 -26.00 5.24 18.68
N ALA A 346 -25.90 3.95 19.02
CA ALA A 346 -25.58 3.51 20.37
C ALA A 346 -24.19 4.01 20.83
N ASN A 347 -23.18 3.97 19.96
CA ASN A 347 -21.83 4.45 20.25
C ASN A 347 -21.81 5.98 20.45
N VAL A 348 -22.44 6.75 19.55
CA VAL A 348 -22.59 8.21 19.67
C VAL A 348 -23.35 8.58 20.94
N TRP A 349 -24.44 7.87 21.26
CA TRP A 349 -25.23 8.11 22.46
C TRP A 349 -24.45 7.85 23.76
N ALA A 350 -23.60 6.82 23.75
CA ALA A 350 -22.73 6.49 24.88
C ALA A 350 -21.59 7.49 25.07
N LYS A 351 -20.94 7.92 23.97
CA LYS A 351 -19.78 8.82 24.02
C LYS A 351 -20.13 10.30 24.14
N ARG A 352 -21.28 10.70 23.59
CA ARG A 352 -21.75 12.10 23.47
C ARG A 352 -20.66 13.06 22.96
N PRO A 353 -20.16 12.88 21.72
CA PRO A 353 -19.21 13.81 21.12
C PRO A 353 -19.75 15.25 21.15
N LYS A 354 -18.87 16.24 21.34
CA LYS A 354 -19.29 17.64 21.52
C LYS A 354 -19.95 18.24 20.27
N ASP A 355 -19.60 17.73 19.11
CA ASP A 355 -20.01 18.15 17.77
C ASP A 355 -21.11 17.27 17.16
N ALA A 356 -21.65 16.31 17.92
CA ALA A 356 -22.72 15.42 17.47
C ALA A 356 -24.10 16.09 17.50
N THR A 357 -24.24 17.25 16.83
CA THR A 357 -25.53 17.90 16.53
C THR A 357 -26.32 17.13 15.47
N LEU A 358 -25.61 16.38 14.63
CA LEU A 358 -26.11 15.34 13.72
C LEU A 358 -25.23 14.10 13.83
N ILE A 359 -25.74 12.97 13.36
CA ILE A 359 -24.95 11.76 13.16
C ILE A 359 -24.39 11.77 11.73
N HIS A 360 -23.13 12.20 11.61
CA HIS A 360 -22.33 12.21 10.39
C HIS A 360 -21.63 10.87 10.06
N THR A 361 -21.11 10.76 8.84
CA THR A 361 -20.32 9.62 8.36
C THR A 361 -19.10 9.31 9.23
N HIS A 362 -18.39 10.32 9.72
CA HIS A 362 -17.23 10.15 10.61
C HIS A 362 -17.57 9.58 12.01
N HIS A 363 -18.86 9.55 12.39
CA HIS A 363 -19.29 8.92 13.63
C HIS A 363 -19.33 7.38 13.54
N VAL A 364 -19.20 6.80 12.35
CA VAL A 364 -19.00 5.36 12.17
C VAL A 364 -17.60 5.00 12.68
N ASP A 365 -17.52 4.72 13.98
CA ASP A 365 -16.28 4.47 14.70
C ASP A 365 -15.77 3.04 14.45
N LEU A 366 -14.74 2.89 13.61
CA LEU A 366 -14.16 1.59 13.26
C LEU A 366 -13.20 1.08 14.35
N GLY A 367 -12.92 1.90 15.37
CA GLY A 367 -12.24 1.48 16.60
C GLY A 367 -13.11 0.52 17.41
N ASP A 368 -14.44 0.72 17.38
CA ASP A 368 -15.42 -0.20 17.95
C ASP A 368 -15.45 -1.49 17.11
N GLU A 369 -14.99 -2.58 17.72
CA GLU A 369 -14.92 -3.88 17.04
C GLU A 369 -16.30 -4.37 16.55
N SER A 370 -17.37 -4.02 17.26
CA SER A 370 -18.72 -4.42 16.86
C SER A 370 -19.16 -3.71 15.58
N ILE A 371 -18.75 -2.45 15.36
CA ILE A 371 -18.99 -1.70 14.13
C ILE A 371 -18.03 -2.19 13.04
N ARG A 372 -16.74 -2.33 13.34
CA ARG A 372 -15.74 -2.80 12.38
C ARG A 372 -16.11 -4.13 11.72
N ARG A 373 -16.58 -5.10 12.51
CA ARG A 373 -17.01 -6.43 12.01
C ARG A 373 -18.21 -6.37 11.06
N GLU A 374 -19.01 -5.29 11.09
CA GLU A 374 -20.05 -5.06 10.09
C GLU A 374 -19.45 -4.88 8.70
N PHE A 375 -18.33 -4.17 8.60
CA PHE A 375 -17.61 -3.98 7.34
C PHE A 375 -16.73 -5.19 7.00
N THR A 376 -15.90 -5.64 7.93
CA THR A 376 -14.84 -6.61 7.57
C THR A 376 -15.38 -8.03 7.40
N THR A 377 -16.23 -8.48 8.33
CA THR A 377 -16.81 -9.83 8.27
C THR A 377 -18.08 -9.88 7.44
N ARG A 378 -19.02 -8.95 7.67
CA ARG A 378 -20.38 -9.08 7.13
C ARG A 378 -20.53 -8.49 5.73
N LEU A 379 -19.75 -7.46 5.38
CA LEU A 379 -19.60 -6.99 4.00
C LEU A 379 -18.46 -7.69 3.25
N ASN A 380 -17.81 -8.69 3.88
CA ASN A 380 -16.67 -9.42 3.33
C ASN A 380 -15.53 -8.48 2.86
N GLN A 381 -15.26 -7.42 3.62
CA GLN A 381 -14.22 -6.41 3.34
C GLN A 381 -13.00 -6.56 4.26
N SER A 382 -12.69 -7.78 4.70
CA SER A 382 -11.53 -8.07 5.57
C SER A 382 -10.19 -7.66 4.97
N ALA A 383 -10.12 -7.50 3.64
CA ALA A 383 -8.96 -6.98 2.93
C ALA A 383 -8.53 -5.58 3.42
N TYR A 384 -9.43 -4.78 4.01
CA TYR A 384 -9.11 -3.46 4.57
C TYR A 384 -8.76 -3.47 6.06
N ASP A 385 -8.72 -4.62 6.74
CA ASP A 385 -8.38 -4.67 8.18
C ASP A 385 -7.03 -3.98 8.45
N SER A 386 -6.04 -4.19 7.59
CA SER A 386 -4.73 -3.56 7.72
C SER A 386 -4.80 -2.04 7.59
N ALA A 387 -5.60 -1.50 6.67
CA ALA A 387 -5.80 -0.06 6.51
C ALA A 387 -6.49 0.54 7.74
N ILE A 388 -7.53 -0.13 8.25
CA ILE A 388 -8.28 0.33 9.44
C ILE A 388 -7.36 0.38 10.66
N LEU A 389 -6.57 -0.66 10.89
CA LEU A 389 -5.76 -0.79 12.08
C LEU A 389 -4.48 0.06 12.05
N ASN A 390 -3.95 0.39 10.87
CA ASN A 390 -2.73 1.20 10.77
C ASN A 390 -3.02 2.69 10.55
N ASP A 391 -4.02 3.03 9.75
CA ASP A 391 -4.24 4.41 9.33
C ASP A 391 -5.48 5.06 9.95
N ILE A 392 -6.56 4.29 10.20
CA ILE A 392 -7.86 4.87 10.59
C ILE A 392 -8.06 4.93 12.12
N ASP A 393 -8.23 3.78 12.80
CA ASP A 393 -8.69 3.75 14.21
C ASP A 393 -7.85 2.88 15.16
N GLY A 394 -6.87 2.13 14.66
CA GLY A 394 -5.89 1.46 15.53
C GLY A 394 -6.40 0.24 16.29
N LYS A 395 -5.51 -0.41 17.04
CA LYS A 395 -5.86 -1.35 18.12
C LYS A 395 -5.47 -0.75 19.46
N ALA A 396 -6.09 -1.22 20.55
CA ALA A 396 -5.68 -0.85 21.90
C ALA A 396 -4.16 -1.02 22.07
N GLY A 397 -3.46 0.07 22.44
CA GLY A 397 -2.01 0.11 22.63
C GLY A 397 -1.16 0.55 21.44
N ARG A 398 -1.73 0.72 20.23
CA ARG A 398 -1.03 1.28 19.06
C ARG A 398 -1.93 2.30 18.35
N ALA A 399 -1.54 3.57 18.40
CA ALA A 399 -2.24 4.63 17.69
C ALA A 399 -2.13 4.42 16.17
N ALA A 400 -3.26 4.56 15.48
CA ALA A 400 -3.27 4.66 14.02
C ALA A 400 -2.77 6.04 13.56
N LEU A 401 -2.46 6.16 12.27
CA LEU A 401 -2.00 7.41 11.66
C LEU A 401 -2.94 8.58 11.99
N ALA A 402 -4.24 8.43 11.81
CA ALA A 402 -5.21 9.49 12.07
C ALA A 402 -5.12 10.00 13.52
N ALA A 403 -5.13 9.08 14.49
CA ALA A 403 -4.98 9.41 15.90
C ALA A 403 -3.62 10.08 16.22
N SER A 404 -2.53 9.69 15.54
CA SER A 404 -1.23 10.35 15.70
C SER A 404 -1.23 11.78 15.16
N ILE A 405 -1.85 12.03 14.00
CA ILE A 405 -2.00 13.37 13.43
C ILE A 405 -2.86 14.24 14.35
N ASP A 406 -3.95 13.69 14.89
CA ASP A 406 -4.82 14.39 15.84
C ASP A 406 -4.06 14.77 17.12
N ALA A 407 -3.27 13.86 17.68
CA ALA A 407 -2.46 14.14 18.87
C ALA A 407 -1.39 15.21 18.62
N ASP A 408 -0.75 15.20 17.45
CA ASP A 408 0.35 16.10 17.12
C ASP A 408 -0.13 17.50 16.70
N ARG A 409 -1.24 17.59 15.95
CA ARG A 409 -1.67 18.84 15.29
C ARG A 409 -2.99 19.42 15.83
N PHE A 410 -3.87 18.58 16.38
CA PHE A 410 -5.22 18.95 16.77
C PHE A 410 -5.52 18.66 18.25
N SER A 411 -4.47 18.60 19.08
CA SER A 411 -4.60 18.36 20.51
C SER A 411 -5.52 19.37 21.19
N GLY A 412 -6.55 18.87 21.88
CA GLY A 412 -7.58 19.68 22.54
C GLY A 412 -8.69 20.20 21.62
N LEU A 413 -8.63 19.93 20.32
CA LEU A 413 -9.68 20.22 19.33
C LEU A 413 -10.46 18.95 18.97
N LEU A 414 -11.35 19.04 17.96
CA LEU A 414 -11.99 17.87 17.38
C LEU A 414 -10.95 16.98 16.66
N PRO A 415 -11.15 15.65 16.61
CA PRO A 415 -10.21 14.71 15.98
C PRO A 415 -10.38 14.73 14.45
N TYR A 416 -9.97 15.83 13.82
CA TYR A 416 -10.18 16.10 12.39
C TYR A 416 -9.58 15.03 11.47
N ALA A 417 -8.40 14.50 11.78
CA ALA A 417 -7.78 13.44 10.98
C ALA A 417 -8.54 12.12 11.09
N SER A 418 -9.03 11.77 12.28
CA SER A 418 -9.92 10.62 12.47
C SER A 418 -11.22 10.78 11.70
N TYR A 419 -11.77 12.00 11.63
CA TYR A 419 -12.97 12.28 10.85
C TYR A 419 -12.75 12.10 9.36
N VAL A 420 -11.66 12.64 8.82
CA VAL A 420 -11.26 12.43 7.42
C VAL A 420 -11.12 10.93 7.13
N ALA A 421 -10.36 10.21 7.95
CA ALA A 421 -10.06 8.80 7.73
C ALA A 421 -11.32 7.93 7.71
N ARG A 422 -12.22 8.09 8.69
CA ARG A 422 -13.48 7.33 8.78
C ARG A 422 -14.44 7.67 7.63
N THR A 423 -14.60 8.94 7.30
CA THR A 423 -15.44 9.37 6.17
C THR A 423 -14.95 8.74 4.87
N VAL A 424 -13.65 8.88 4.54
CA VAL A 424 -13.07 8.29 3.33
C VAL A 424 -13.25 6.77 3.29
N PHE A 425 -13.09 6.09 4.43
CA PHE A 425 -13.31 4.65 4.51
C PHE A 425 -14.74 4.24 4.18
N VAL A 426 -15.75 4.86 4.80
CA VAL A 426 -17.15 4.49 4.56
C VAL A 426 -17.52 4.72 3.09
N HIS A 427 -17.03 5.78 2.45
CA HIS A 427 -17.23 6.01 1.02
C HIS A 427 -16.40 5.09 0.10
N THR A 428 -15.37 4.42 0.62
CA THR A 428 -14.63 3.38 -0.13
C THR A 428 -15.49 2.13 -0.33
N MET A 429 -16.52 1.92 0.50
CA MET A 429 -17.37 0.74 0.49
C MET A 429 -18.41 0.78 -0.65
N ALA A 430 -17.98 0.39 -1.85
CA ALA A 430 -18.86 0.16 -3.00
C ALA A 430 -18.38 -1.05 -3.83
N TYR A 431 -19.29 -1.79 -4.45
CA TYR A 431 -18.94 -2.86 -5.39
C TYR A 431 -18.42 -2.29 -6.71
N ASN A 432 -19.12 -1.30 -7.28
CA ASN A 432 -18.69 -0.62 -8.49
C ASN A 432 -17.48 0.28 -8.19
N ASN A 433 -16.38 0.06 -8.91
CA ASN A 433 -15.14 0.83 -8.76
C ASN A 433 -15.32 2.33 -9.06
N GLU A 434 -16.29 2.69 -9.90
CA GLU A 434 -16.64 4.09 -10.22
C GLU A 434 -17.30 4.82 -9.05
N LEU A 435 -17.99 4.08 -8.17
CA LEU A 435 -18.68 4.62 -6.99
C LEU A 435 -17.78 4.67 -5.75
N ARG A 436 -16.57 4.09 -5.81
CA ARG A 436 -15.64 4.03 -4.68
C ARG A 436 -14.94 5.35 -4.45
N GLY A 437 -14.98 5.81 -3.21
CA GLY A 437 -14.32 7.04 -2.76
C GLY A 437 -15.17 8.27 -2.97
N LEU A 438 -14.58 9.43 -2.74
CA LEU A 438 -15.24 10.72 -2.89
C LEU A 438 -14.24 11.83 -3.22
N THR A 439 -14.73 12.97 -3.69
CA THR A 439 -13.90 14.15 -3.92
C THR A 439 -13.59 14.86 -2.59
N PRO A 440 -12.50 15.65 -2.52
CA PRO A 440 -12.23 16.55 -1.38
C PRO A 440 -13.42 17.45 -1.00
N ALA A 441 -14.13 17.98 -2.00
CA ALA A 441 -15.29 18.85 -1.79
C ALA A 441 -16.47 18.09 -1.17
N HIS A 442 -16.71 16.85 -1.61
CA HIS A 442 -17.73 15.98 -1.01
C HIS A 442 -17.33 15.56 0.42
N MET A 443 -16.04 15.28 0.67
CA MET A 443 -15.55 14.92 2.00
C MET A 443 -15.79 16.05 3.01
N ARG A 444 -15.48 17.29 2.60
CA ARG A 444 -15.74 18.48 3.40
C ARG A 444 -17.22 18.65 3.71
N TYR A 445 -18.11 18.45 2.73
CA TYR A 445 -19.56 18.44 2.97
C TYR A 445 -19.97 17.40 4.03
N SER A 446 -19.44 16.18 3.94
CA SER A 446 -19.76 15.09 4.86
C SER A 446 -19.32 15.36 6.31
N ILE A 447 -18.23 16.10 6.52
CA ILE A 447 -17.66 16.38 7.85
C ILE A 447 -18.15 17.69 8.44
N LEU A 448 -18.41 18.70 7.61
CA LEU A 448 -18.72 20.07 8.04
C LEU A 448 -19.92 20.09 9.00
N SER A 449 -19.70 20.65 10.19
CA SER A 449 -20.70 20.82 11.24
C SER A 449 -20.50 22.18 11.94
N PRO A 450 -21.50 22.69 12.68
CA PRO A 450 -21.37 23.93 13.45
C PRO A 450 -20.22 23.96 14.46
N GLY A 451 -19.76 22.79 14.92
CA GLY A 451 -18.62 22.66 15.83
C GLY A 451 -17.25 22.55 15.13
N ALA A 452 -17.21 22.36 13.81
CA ALA A 452 -16.00 22.05 13.05
C ALA A 452 -15.51 23.23 12.20
N ASP A 453 -14.21 23.50 12.23
CA ASP A 453 -13.57 24.49 11.36
C ASP A 453 -13.09 23.84 10.06
N LEU A 454 -13.56 24.34 8.92
CA LEU A 454 -13.21 23.81 7.60
C LEU A 454 -11.71 23.90 7.29
N SER A 455 -10.99 24.89 7.84
CA SER A 455 -9.55 25.02 7.64
C SER A 455 -8.80 23.84 8.28
N PHE A 456 -9.18 23.43 9.49
CA PHE A 456 -8.61 22.26 10.14
C PHE A 456 -8.98 20.95 9.44
N VAL A 457 -10.18 20.85 8.85
CA VAL A 457 -10.52 19.71 7.99
C VAL A 457 -9.58 19.62 6.78
N ALA A 458 -9.28 20.75 6.13
CA ALA A 458 -8.36 20.79 4.99
C ALA A 458 -6.90 20.49 5.39
N ASP A 459 -6.44 20.97 6.54
CA ASP A 459 -5.11 20.67 7.06
C ASP A 459 -4.97 19.19 7.46
N ALA A 460 -6.01 18.61 8.07
CA ALA A 460 -6.09 17.21 8.40
C ALA A 460 -6.10 16.33 7.15
N GLU A 461 -6.87 16.72 6.12
CA GLU A 461 -6.89 16.08 4.80
C GLU A 461 -5.48 16.01 4.20
N ALA A 462 -4.78 17.15 4.12
CA ALA A 462 -3.43 17.20 3.56
C ALA A 462 -2.43 16.35 4.36
N ALA A 463 -2.47 16.43 5.69
CA ALA A 463 -1.62 15.62 6.56
C ALA A 463 -1.89 14.12 6.43
N PHE A 464 -3.17 13.74 6.31
CA PHE A 464 -3.58 12.35 6.18
C PHE A 464 -3.19 11.76 4.82
N ILE A 465 -3.41 12.50 3.72
CA ILE A 465 -2.97 12.09 2.36
C ILE A 465 -1.45 11.89 2.33
N GLN A 466 -0.69 12.79 2.95
CA GLN A 466 0.78 12.70 2.99
C GLN A 466 1.27 11.52 3.84
N GLY A 467 0.53 11.16 4.90
CA GLY A 467 0.93 10.11 5.84
C GLY A 467 0.44 8.72 5.49
N SER A 468 -0.68 8.60 4.78
CA SER A 468 -1.38 7.32 4.61
C SER A 468 -0.64 6.41 3.65
N ALA A 469 -0.43 5.17 4.08
CA ALA A 469 0.09 4.14 3.20
C ALA A 469 -1.03 3.49 2.38
N TYR A 470 -2.29 3.61 2.79
CA TYR A 470 -3.39 2.87 2.17
C TYR A 470 -4.29 3.74 1.27
N LEU A 471 -4.06 5.04 1.15
CA LEU A 471 -4.83 5.87 0.22
C LEU A 471 -4.38 5.69 -1.24
N ASP A 472 -5.34 5.85 -2.16
CA ASP A 472 -5.10 5.95 -3.60
C ASP A 472 -4.39 7.28 -3.91
N ASP A 473 -3.12 7.23 -4.27
CA ASP A 473 -2.24 8.39 -4.49
C ASP A 473 -2.21 8.88 -5.95
N ARG A 474 -3.05 8.29 -6.82
CA ARG A 474 -3.14 8.69 -8.21
C ARG A 474 -3.66 10.13 -8.34
N PRO A 475 -2.96 11.01 -9.09
CA PRO A 475 -3.41 12.39 -9.28
C PRO A 475 -4.84 12.44 -9.85
N GLY A 476 -5.74 13.15 -9.16
CA GLY A 476 -7.13 13.32 -9.56
C GLY A 476 -8.04 12.11 -9.30
N ALA A 477 -7.52 11.03 -8.71
CA ALA A 477 -8.37 9.93 -8.24
C ALA A 477 -9.25 10.38 -7.06
N PRO A 478 -10.45 9.80 -6.90
CA PRO A 478 -11.25 10.03 -5.71
C PRO A 478 -10.52 9.52 -4.47
N LEU A 479 -10.68 10.23 -3.34
CA LEU A 479 -10.17 9.80 -2.05
C LEU A 479 -10.82 8.48 -1.67
N ARG A 480 -10.03 7.40 -1.63
CA ARG A 480 -10.44 6.06 -1.23
C ARG A 480 -9.25 5.27 -0.71
N PHE A 481 -9.55 4.29 0.13
CA PHE A 481 -8.56 3.32 0.56
C PHE A 481 -8.38 2.22 -0.49
N ASN A 482 -7.15 1.77 -0.62
CA ASN A 482 -6.75 0.50 -1.20
C ASN A 482 -6.64 -0.54 -0.07
N ALA A 483 -6.93 -1.80 -0.37
CA ALA A 483 -6.76 -2.89 0.59
C ALA A 483 -5.28 -3.11 0.94
N GLU A 484 -4.41 -2.96 -0.06
CA GLU A 484 -2.97 -3.11 0.08
C GLU A 484 -2.31 -1.73 0.24
N ALA A 485 -1.33 -1.65 1.11
CA ALA A 485 -0.55 -0.42 1.31
C ALA A 485 0.29 -0.12 0.07
N ASN A 486 0.43 1.15 -0.29
CA ASN A 486 1.36 1.63 -1.30
C ASN A 486 2.80 1.46 -0.81
N LEU A 487 3.55 0.61 -1.50
CA LEU A 487 4.94 0.31 -1.15
C LEU A 487 5.83 1.56 -1.11
N THR A 488 5.59 2.54 -1.97
CA THR A 488 6.35 3.80 -1.98
C THR A 488 6.16 4.57 -0.68
N GLN A 489 4.94 4.63 -0.17
CA GLN A 489 4.62 5.29 1.10
C GLN A 489 5.17 4.51 2.29
N ILE A 490 5.14 3.16 2.24
CA ILE A 490 5.78 2.31 3.26
C ILE A 490 7.28 2.64 3.33
N ILE A 491 7.99 2.63 2.20
CA ILE A 491 9.43 2.94 2.15
C ILE A 491 9.70 4.36 2.66
N ALA A 492 8.93 5.36 2.22
CA ALA A 492 9.12 6.75 2.64
C ALA A 492 8.84 6.98 4.14
N ARG A 493 7.97 6.16 4.76
CA ARG A 493 7.73 6.17 6.20
C ARG A 493 8.92 5.58 6.96
N GLU A 494 9.45 4.46 6.48
CA GLU A 494 10.64 3.84 7.07
C GLU A 494 11.86 4.76 6.94
N GLU A 495 12.05 5.41 5.79
CA GLU A 495 13.12 6.41 5.58
C GLU A 495 13.10 7.53 6.64
N ARG A 496 11.91 8.02 7.02
CA ARG A 496 11.72 9.03 8.07
C ARG A 496 12.03 8.53 9.48
N GLY A 497 11.95 7.22 9.70
CA GLY A 497 12.24 6.56 10.98
C GLY A 497 13.70 6.14 11.16
N VAL A 498 14.55 6.31 10.13
CA VAL A 498 15.96 5.92 10.19
C VAL A 498 16.74 6.84 11.13
N ASP A 499 17.49 6.24 12.05
CA ASP A 499 18.34 6.96 13.00
C ASP A 499 19.57 7.61 12.32
N ALA A 500 19.90 8.83 12.75
CA ALA A 500 20.97 9.63 12.14
C ALA A 500 22.38 9.04 12.36
N GLU A 501 22.60 8.38 13.50
CA GLU A 501 23.89 7.72 13.79
C GLU A 501 24.04 6.45 12.95
N ALA A 502 22.98 5.68 12.77
CA ALA A 502 22.97 4.54 11.86
C ALA A 502 23.30 4.95 10.41
N MET A 503 22.75 6.08 9.93
CA MET A 503 23.09 6.63 8.61
C MET A 503 24.58 6.97 8.49
N ARG A 504 25.15 7.61 9.51
CA ARG A 504 26.56 7.99 9.55
C ARG A 504 27.46 6.77 9.49
N VAL A 505 27.20 5.77 10.34
CA VAL A 505 27.98 4.52 10.40
C VAL A 505 27.96 3.77 9.06
N GLU A 506 26.79 3.65 8.42
CA GLU A 506 26.68 2.98 7.12
C GLU A 506 27.41 3.75 6.02
N ALA A 507 27.21 5.07 5.93
CA ALA A 507 27.91 5.90 4.94
C ALA A 507 29.43 5.80 5.09
N ASP A 508 29.94 5.93 6.32
CA ASP A 508 31.37 5.85 6.64
C ASP A 508 31.96 4.49 6.27
N SER A 509 31.25 3.42 6.59
CA SER A 509 31.66 2.05 6.27
C SER A 509 31.80 1.87 4.75
N ARG A 510 30.81 2.32 3.98
CA ARG A 510 30.81 2.20 2.51
C ARG A 510 31.87 3.05 1.83
N ILE A 511 32.11 4.27 2.32
CA ILE A 511 33.19 5.12 1.81
C ILE A 511 34.55 4.44 2.04
N LYS A 512 34.77 3.90 3.24
CA LYS A 512 35.98 3.14 3.56
C LYS A 512 36.13 1.89 2.69
N GLU A 513 35.06 1.16 2.43
CA GLU A 513 35.07 -0.02 1.56
C GLU A 513 35.45 0.35 0.12
N ILE A 514 34.81 1.36 -0.46
CA ILE A 514 34.98 1.77 -1.86
C ILE A 514 36.40 2.28 -2.16
N PHE A 515 37.01 3.00 -1.21
CA PHE A 515 38.33 3.59 -1.40
C PHE A 515 39.46 2.84 -0.66
N GLY A 516 39.18 1.96 0.29
CA GLY A 516 40.18 1.33 1.17
C GLY A 516 40.76 -0.02 0.71
N GLY A 517 40.37 -0.54 -0.46
CA GLY A 517 40.90 -1.80 -0.99
C GLY A 517 42.40 -1.78 -1.34
N ASN A 518 42.94 -2.93 -1.78
CA ASN A 518 44.33 -3.10 -2.25
C ASN A 518 44.61 -2.40 -3.60
N GLY A 519 44.38 -1.09 -3.66
CA GLY A 519 44.61 -0.26 -4.83
C GLY A 519 46.01 0.34 -4.90
N SER A 520 46.16 1.32 -5.78
CA SER A 520 47.40 2.06 -6.04
C SER A 520 47.79 3.04 -4.93
N PHE A 521 46.89 3.31 -3.99
CA PHE A 521 47.10 4.23 -2.87
C PHE A 521 46.91 3.54 -1.51
N GLU A 522 47.72 3.97 -0.54
CA GLU A 522 47.46 3.75 0.88
C GLU A 522 46.38 4.76 1.33
N SER A 523 45.18 4.26 1.64
CA SER A 523 44.05 5.13 1.98
C SER A 523 44.03 5.49 3.45
N ILE A 524 43.92 6.79 3.73
CA ILE A 524 43.76 7.36 5.07
C ILE A 524 42.34 7.94 5.15
N PRO A 525 41.36 7.17 5.64
CA PRO A 525 39.98 7.64 5.72
C PRO A 525 39.81 8.63 6.87
N PHE A 526 39.18 9.76 6.56
CA PHE A 526 38.69 10.74 7.52
C PHE A 526 39.74 11.30 8.50
N PRO A 527 40.92 11.77 8.02
CA PRO A 527 41.88 12.43 8.89
C PRO A 527 41.28 13.73 9.43
N ALA A 528 41.30 13.90 10.75
CA ALA A 528 40.85 15.12 11.42
C ALA A 528 41.90 16.24 11.34
N GLY A 529 43.17 15.87 11.12
CA GLY A 529 44.25 16.84 10.98
C GLY A 529 45.58 16.21 10.58
N ALA A 530 46.64 17.01 10.62
CA ALA A 530 47.97 16.62 10.15
C ALA A 530 48.59 15.44 10.93
N PHE A 531 48.14 15.20 12.16
CA PHE A 531 48.62 14.12 13.03
C PHE A 531 48.12 12.73 12.59
N ASP A 532 47.00 12.66 11.88
CA ASP A 532 46.42 11.39 11.37
C ASP A 532 47.08 10.91 10.08
N VAL A 533 47.88 11.76 9.43
CA VAL A 533 48.56 11.42 8.18
C VAL A 533 50.07 11.37 8.45
N PRO A 534 50.68 10.17 8.60
CA PRO A 534 52.11 10.06 8.83
C PRO A 534 52.94 10.66 7.67
N ASP A 535 54.23 10.92 7.88
CA ASP A 535 55.16 11.47 6.88
C ASP A 535 56.35 10.52 6.70
N ASP A 536 56.04 9.29 6.34
CA ASP A 536 56.96 8.19 6.07
C ASP A 536 56.57 7.47 4.76
N ILE A 537 57.31 6.42 4.40
CA ILE A 537 57.15 5.72 3.13
C ILE A 537 56.10 4.60 3.20
N GLY A 538 55.64 4.21 4.40
CA GLY A 538 54.61 3.19 4.59
C GLY A 538 54.86 1.88 3.82
N ASP A 539 53.84 1.44 3.07
CA ASP A 539 53.87 0.28 2.16
C ASP A 539 54.52 0.57 0.79
N GLY A 540 55.10 1.75 0.63
CA GLY A 540 55.75 2.22 -0.60
C GLY A 540 54.84 2.96 -1.57
N LYS A 541 53.51 2.96 -1.35
CA LYS A 541 52.53 3.64 -2.20
C LYS A 541 52.33 5.11 -1.82
N PRO A 542 51.83 5.95 -2.74
CA PRO A 542 51.32 7.26 -2.40
C PRO A 542 50.09 7.15 -1.49
N ARG A 543 49.82 8.20 -0.71
CA ARG A 543 48.71 8.25 0.23
C ARG A 543 47.51 8.99 -0.34
N LEU A 544 46.32 8.46 -0.06
CA LEU A 544 45.04 9.06 -0.40
C LEU A 544 44.31 9.43 0.89
N ALA A 545 44.30 10.71 1.26
CA ALA A 545 43.52 11.24 2.36
C ALA A 545 42.08 11.50 1.90
N ILE A 546 41.11 10.75 2.44
CA ILE A 546 39.69 10.90 2.09
C ILE A 546 39.05 11.81 3.14
N ILE A 547 38.73 13.04 2.77
CA ILE A 547 38.20 14.03 3.71
C ILE A 547 36.71 13.80 3.91
N HIS A 548 36.29 13.62 5.16
CA HIS A 548 34.90 13.35 5.51
C HIS A 548 33.97 14.48 5.04
N HIS A 549 32.86 14.14 4.38
CA HIS A 549 31.95 15.13 3.76
C HIS A 549 31.32 16.11 4.75
N GLN A 550 31.15 15.75 6.03
CA GLN A 550 30.69 16.69 7.07
C GLN A 550 31.81 17.60 7.59
N ALA A 551 33.08 17.21 7.43
CA ALA A 551 34.23 18.04 7.83
C ALA A 551 34.55 19.07 6.74
N LEU A 552 34.47 18.66 5.48
CA LEU A 552 34.68 19.53 4.33
C LEU A 552 33.98 18.97 3.09
N SER A 553 33.19 19.81 2.44
CA SER A 553 32.72 19.63 1.06
C SER A 553 32.96 20.92 0.28
N ILE A 554 33.19 20.80 -1.03
CA ILE A 554 33.47 21.96 -1.88
C ILE A 554 32.49 22.04 -3.06
N GLY A 555 32.23 23.25 -3.53
CA GLY A 555 31.43 23.52 -4.71
C GLY A 555 32.24 23.44 -6.01
N ASN A 556 31.66 23.89 -7.13
CA ASN A 556 32.30 23.85 -8.45
C ASN A 556 33.41 24.89 -8.66
N VAL A 557 33.33 26.02 -7.93
CA VAL A 557 34.33 27.10 -8.03
C VAL A 557 35.19 26.99 -6.77
N VAL A 558 36.47 26.71 -6.98
CA VAL A 558 37.44 26.53 -5.90
C VAL A 558 38.65 27.39 -6.25
N ASP A 559 38.72 28.57 -5.64
CA ASP A 559 39.78 29.54 -5.92
C ASP A 559 41.01 29.32 -5.03
N GLU A 560 40.85 28.68 -3.88
CA GLU A 560 41.94 28.41 -2.93
C GLU A 560 41.83 27.03 -2.31
N VAL A 561 42.96 26.51 -1.84
CA VAL A 561 43.03 25.22 -1.14
C VAL A 561 42.42 25.36 0.26
N PRO A 562 41.41 24.55 0.64
CA PRO A 562 40.79 24.61 1.96
C PRO A 562 41.80 24.45 3.12
N GLU A 563 41.55 25.13 4.24
CA GLU A 563 42.49 25.19 5.38
C GLU A 563 42.84 23.80 5.94
N LEU A 564 41.85 22.91 6.06
CA LEU A 564 42.06 21.53 6.53
C LEU A 564 43.05 20.77 5.63
N VAL A 565 42.82 20.82 4.30
CA VAL A 565 43.68 20.19 3.30
C VAL A 565 45.08 20.81 3.32
N SER A 566 45.15 22.14 3.37
CA SER A 566 46.40 22.90 3.46
C SER A 566 47.22 22.54 4.70
N THR A 567 46.56 22.40 5.86
CA THR A 567 47.20 22.05 7.13
C THR A 567 47.77 20.64 7.09
N ILE A 568 46.98 19.66 6.64
CA ILE A 568 47.42 18.27 6.52
C ILE A 568 48.60 18.15 5.54
N TYR A 569 48.55 18.89 4.42
CA TYR A 569 49.59 18.87 3.40
C TYR A 569 50.92 19.47 3.87
N GLN A 570 50.89 20.54 4.67
CA GLN A 570 52.09 21.26 5.06
C GLN A 570 52.72 20.76 6.36
N ARG A 571 51.91 20.23 7.28
CA ARG A 571 52.31 19.89 8.66
C ARG A 571 52.33 18.39 8.93
N LYS A 572 53.00 18.01 10.02
CA LYS A 572 53.04 16.64 10.56
C LYS A 572 53.28 16.62 12.08
N GLY A 573 53.05 15.44 12.68
CA GLY A 573 53.32 15.16 14.09
C GLY A 573 52.19 15.58 15.02
N GLN A 574 52.20 15.06 16.26
CA GLN A 574 51.12 15.27 17.24
C GLN A 574 50.91 16.76 17.59
N ASP A 575 51.99 17.55 17.62
CA ASP A 575 51.92 18.98 17.95
C ASP A 575 51.65 19.88 16.73
N GLY A 576 51.54 19.31 15.51
CA GLY A 576 51.32 20.06 14.26
C GLY A 576 52.44 21.03 13.85
N GLY A 577 53.53 21.13 14.63
CA GLY A 577 54.64 22.06 14.38
C GLY A 577 55.61 21.62 13.29
N GLY A 578 55.74 20.30 13.05
CA GLY A 578 56.68 19.75 12.08
C GLY A 578 56.27 20.04 10.63
N LEU A 579 57.23 20.36 9.76
CA LEU A 579 56.98 20.50 8.33
C LEU A 579 57.02 19.13 7.64
N ARG A 580 56.00 18.84 6.82
CA ARG A 580 55.92 17.64 5.99
C ARG A 580 57.00 17.65 4.92
N GLN A 581 57.74 16.55 4.79
CA GLN A 581 58.82 16.39 3.82
C GLN A 581 58.34 15.67 2.56
N LEU A 582 57.53 14.61 2.69
CA LEU A 582 57.06 13.79 1.57
C LEU A 582 55.76 14.33 0.99
N ARG A 583 55.77 15.61 0.60
CA ARG A 583 54.58 16.33 0.11
C ARG A 583 54.09 15.78 -1.23
N ASN A 584 54.99 15.37 -2.12
CA ASN A 584 54.65 14.69 -3.37
C ASN A 584 54.36 13.19 -3.17
N ASN A 585 53.77 12.82 -2.02
CA ASN A 585 53.32 11.46 -1.73
C ASN A 585 51.90 11.46 -1.13
N LEU A 586 51.18 12.58 -1.21
CA LEU A 586 49.89 12.77 -0.57
C LEU A 586 48.89 13.44 -1.51
N VAL A 587 47.74 12.79 -1.69
CA VAL A 587 46.61 13.25 -2.50
C VAL A 587 45.37 13.30 -1.61
N PHE A 588 44.47 14.25 -1.87
CA PHE A 588 43.24 14.41 -1.11
C PHE A 588 42.01 14.22 -1.98
N LEU A 589 41.06 13.43 -1.48
CA LEU A 589 39.75 13.25 -2.09
C LEU A 589 38.70 13.95 -1.24
N VAL A 590 37.95 14.86 -1.85
CA VAL A 590 36.98 15.73 -1.17
C VAL A 590 35.61 15.60 -1.82
N ALA A 591 34.57 15.67 -0.97
CA ALA A 591 33.18 15.59 -1.39
C ALA A 591 32.72 16.87 -2.12
N ASP A 592 31.90 16.69 -3.13
CA ASP A 592 31.15 17.74 -3.80
C ASP A 592 29.87 18.03 -3.01
N GLU A 593 29.72 19.28 -2.55
CA GLU A 593 28.61 19.72 -1.71
C GLU A 593 27.23 19.43 -2.31
N ARG A 594 27.09 19.52 -3.65
CA ARG A 594 25.81 19.33 -4.34
C ARG A 594 25.31 17.89 -4.25
N HIS A 595 26.23 16.95 -4.10
CA HIS A 595 25.92 15.52 -4.07
C HIS A 595 25.75 14.98 -2.65
N VAL A 596 26.10 15.75 -1.62
CA VAL A 596 25.98 15.31 -0.21
C VAL A 596 24.53 14.99 0.17
N ARG A 597 23.57 15.82 -0.27
CA ARG A 597 22.13 15.56 -0.02
C ARG A 597 21.64 14.28 -0.69
N HIS A 598 22.08 14.04 -1.93
CA HIS A 598 21.73 12.82 -2.66
C HIS A 598 22.32 11.58 -1.96
N LEU A 599 23.61 11.60 -1.60
CA LEU A 599 24.26 10.54 -0.82
C LEU A 599 23.47 10.23 0.46
N THR A 600 23.11 11.27 1.22
CA THR A 600 22.36 11.12 2.47
C THR A 600 21.00 10.45 2.26
N ALA A 601 20.26 10.87 1.23
CA ALA A 601 18.96 10.28 0.88
C ALA A 601 19.11 8.82 0.41
N THR A 602 20.12 8.51 -0.40
CA THR A 602 20.39 7.14 -0.87
C THR A 602 20.73 6.19 0.28
N VAL A 603 21.52 6.65 1.27
CA VAL A 603 21.84 5.86 2.47
C VAL A 603 20.61 5.66 3.35
N SER A 604 19.79 6.69 3.58
CA SER A 604 18.52 6.57 4.32
C SER A 604 17.61 5.52 3.67
N ARG A 605 17.43 5.59 2.35
CA ARG A 605 16.65 4.61 1.57
C ARG A 605 17.18 3.20 1.69
N HIS A 606 18.50 3.01 1.65
CA HIS A 606 19.11 1.70 1.83
C HIS A 606 18.78 1.09 3.19
N LEU A 607 18.95 1.86 4.27
CA LEU A 607 18.68 1.40 5.63
C LEU A 607 17.19 1.07 5.83
N ALA A 608 16.29 1.92 5.31
CA ALA A 608 14.86 1.66 5.31
C ALA A 608 14.50 0.33 4.60
N LEU A 609 15.10 0.08 3.43
CA LEU A 609 14.92 -1.16 2.68
C LEU A 609 15.50 -2.39 3.41
N GLN A 610 16.63 -2.24 4.13
CA GLN A 610 17.17 -3.33 4.95
C GLN A 610 16.25 -3.67 6.13
N GLU A 611 15.66 -2.66 6.78
CA GLU A 611 14.70 -2.87 7.86
C GLU A 611 13.43 -3.57 7.37
N LEU A 612 12.86 -3.13 6.24
CA LEU A 612 11.71 -3.78 5.60
C LEU A 612 11.99 -5.23 5.15
N LYS A 613 13.24 -5.54 4.82
CA LYS A 613 13.66 -6.88 4.41
C LYS A 613 13.75 -7.87 5.58
N ARG A 614 13.68 -7.43 6.84
CA ARG A 614 13.69 -8.33 8.00
C ARG A 614 12.47 -9.27 7.98
N PRO A 615 12.62 -10.55 8.36
CA PRO A 615 11.54 -11.55 8.22
C PRO A 615 10.20 -11.11 8.82
N ASP A 616 10.21 -10.53 10.02
CA ASP A 616 9.00 -10.08 10.71
C ASP A 616 8.29 -8.96 9.92
N ARG A 617 9.05 -7.94 9.47
CA ARG A 617 8.54 -6.79 8.70
C ARG A 617 8.08 -7.21 7.30
N LEU A 618 8.87 -8.04 6.62
CA LEU A 618 8.58 -8.55 5.28
C LEU A 618 7.29 -9.39 5.28
N SER A 619 6.99 -10.08 6.39
CA SER A 619 5.76 -10.86 6.54
C SER A 619 4.49 -10.02 6.63
N GLU A 620 4.60 -8.72 6.94
CA GLU A 620 3.48 -7.77 6.98
C GLU A 620 3.09 -7.26 5.57
N LEU A 621 3.95 -7.46 4.56
CA LEU A 621 3.72 -6.97 3.19
C LEU A 621 2.99 -7.99 2.30
N ALA A 622 2.31 -7.50 1.26
CA ALA A 622 1.70 -8.35 0.24
C ALA A 622 2.76 -9.08 -0.60
N ASP A 623 2.47 -10.28 -1.10
CA ASP A 623 3.46 -11.16 -1.75
C ASP A 623 4.20 -10.49 -2.91
N HIS A 624 3.50 -9.73 -3.76
CA HIS A 624 4.10 -9.00 -4.87
C HIS A 624 5.06 -7.89 -4.40
N GLN A 625 4.79 -7.28 -3.24
CA GLN A 625 5.62 -6.24 -2.64
C GLN A 625 6.88 -6.80 -2.00
N ARG A 626 6.81 -8.02 -1.45
CA ARG A 626 7.98 -8.70 -0.86
C ARG A 626 9.08 -8.87 -1.89
N ALA A 627 8.72 -9.37 -3.08
CA ALA A 627 9.66 -9.51 -4.18
C ALA A 627 10.29 -8.16 -4.58
N GLN A 628 9.46 -7.12 -4.68
CA GLN A 628 9.90 -5.78 -5.03
C GLN A 628 10.84 -5.16 -3.99
N VAL A 629 10.56 -5.32 -2.69
CA VAL A 629 11.44 -4.86 -1.60
C VAL A 629 12.79 -5.56 -1.66
N ILE A 630 12.81 -6.87 -1.89
CA ILE A 630 14.07 -7.64 -2.00
C ILE A 630 14.91 -7.13 -3.16
N GLU A 631 14.29 -6.91 -4.33
CA GLU A 631 14.95 -6.37 -5.51
C GLU A 631 15.49 -4.95 -5.27
N LEU A 632 14.67 -4.04 -4.73
CA LEU A 632 15.07 -2.68 -4.40
C LEU A 632 16.20 -2.65 -3.35
N ALA A 633 16.13 -3.51 -2.33
CA ALA A 633 17.16 -3.63 -1.31
C ALA A 633 18.49 -4.12 -1.91
N GLN A 634 18.46 -5.06 -2.86
CA GLN A 634 19.66 -5.50 -3.57
C GLN A 634 20.23 -4.39 -4.45
N ARG A 635 19.39 -3.70 -5.22
CA ARG A 635 19.79 -2.58 -6.08
C ARG A 635 20.38 -1.41 -5.28
N SER A 636 19.83 -1.12 -4.10
CA SER A 636 20.26 0.00 -3.26
C SER A 636 21.74 -0.06 -2.84
N GLN A 637 22.35 -1.26 -2.80
CA GLN A 637 23.78 -1.43 -2.54
C GLN A 637 24.63 -0.79 -3.65
N THR A 638 24.25 -1.02 -4.91
CA THR A 638 24.88 -0.42 -6.08
C THR A 638 24.63 1.09 -6.13
N ASP A 639 23.42 1.52 -5.80
CA ASP A 639 23.04 2.94 -5.82
C ASP A 639 23.87 3.75 -4.81
N ILE A 640 24.12 3.23 -3.59
CA ILE A 640 25.02 3.88 -2.62
C ILE A 640 26.43 4.02 -3.21
N ALA A 641 26.96 2.97 -3.80
CA ALA A 641 28.32 3.00 -4.34
C ALA A 641 28.47 4.07 -5.44
N VAL A 642 27.47 4.18 -6.33
CA VAL A 642 27.41 5.25 -7.34
C VAL A 642 27.30 6.62 -6.68
N ALA A 643 26.42 6.80 -5.71
CA ALA A 643 26.24 8.07 -5.02
C ALA A 643 27.52 8.53 -4.29
N ILE A 644 28.27 7.60 -3.67
CA ILE A 644 29.56 7.89 -3.03
C ILE A 644 30.58 8.34 -4.07
N GLN A 645 30.75 7.63 -5.18
CA GLN A 645 31.75 7.99 -6.18
C GLN A 645 31.41 9.28 -6.94
N GLN A 646 30.12 9.60 -7.11
CA GLN A 646 29.67 10.89 -7.63
C GLN A 646 29.92 12.03 -6.64
N CYS A 647 29.77 11.76 -5.35
CA CYS A 647 30.02 12.73 -4.29
C CYS A 647 31.52 13.00 -4.11
N TYR A 648 32.34 11.96 -3.97
CA TYR A 648 33.78 12.07 -3.77
C TYR A 648 34.52 12.15 -5.11
N ARG A 649 34.58 13.37 -5.68
CA ARG A 649 35.12 13.59 -7.04
C ARG A 649 36.17 14.68 -7.15
N HIS A 650 36.37 15.48 -6.10
CA HIS A 650 37.35 16.58 -6.11
C HIS A 650 38.69 16.08 -5.59
N LEU A 651 39.72 16.18 -6.41
CA LEU A 651 41.02 15.61 -6.15
C LEU A 651 42.08 16.71 -6.05
N PHE A 652 42.55 17.00 -4.85
CA PHE A 652 43.71 17.86 -4.66
C PHE A 652 44.98 17.03 -4.77
N TYR A 653 45.88 17.42 -5.65
CA TYR A 653 47.12 16.71 -5.90
C TYR A 653 48.32 17.66 -5.91
N PRO A 654 49.52 17.17 -5.57
CA PRO A 654 50.73 18.01 -5.54
C PRO A 654 51.08 18.57 -6.92
N SER A 655 51.20 19.89 -7.01
CA SER A 655 51.54 20.59 -8.23
C SER A 655 52.50 21.75 -7.98
N ARG A 656 53.32 22.07 -8.99
CA ARG A 656 54.21 23.22 -8.95
C ARG A 656 53.42 24.54 -9.06
N THR A 657 52.33 24.51 -9.80
CA THR A 657 51.39 25.63 -9.89
C THR A 657 50.38 25.48 -8.77
N ALA A 658 50.29 26.48 -7.92
CA ALA A 658 49.28 26.51 -6.87
C ALA A 658 47.91 26.88 -7.46
N LEU A 659 46.86 26.24 -6.97
CA LEU A 659 45.48 26.58 -7.29
C LEU A 659 45.23 28.08 -7.07
N GLY A 660 44.61 28.73 -8.06
CA GLY A 660 44.23 30.15 -8.01
C GLY A 660 45.39 31.15 -7.78
N GLY A 661 46.65 30.73 -7.93
CA GLY A 661 47.81 31.57 -7.63
C GLY A 661 48.15 31.67 -6.13
N GLY A 662 47.61 30.77 -5.31
CA GLY A 662 47.91 30.70 -3.87
C GLY A 662 49.34 30.28 -3.54
N THR A 663 49.64 30.09 -2.24
CA THR A 663 50.99 29.72 -1.77
C THR A 663 51.18 28.22 -1.54
N VAL A 664 50.11 27.43 -1.62
CA VAL A 664 50.13 25.99 -1.35
C VAL A 664 50.29 25.22 -2.66
N SER A 665 51.33 24.38 -2.74
CA SER A 665 51.68 23.59 -3.94
C SER A 665 50.73 22.40 -4.17
N LEU A 666 49.44 22.68 -4.25
CA LEU A 666 48.37 21.76 -4.62
C LEU A 666 47.56 22.39 -5.75
N ASP A 667 47.10 21.55 -6.66
CA ASP A 667 46.16 21.90 -7.73
C ASP A 667 44.95 20.94 -7.66
N LEU A 668 43.88 21.27 -8.36
CA LEU A 668 42.60 20.56 -8.29
C LEU A 668 42.29 19.88 -9.63
N ALA A 669 41.96 18.60 -9.58
CA ALA A 669 41.33 17.88 -10.67
C ALA A 669 39.94 17.44 -10.25
N THR A 670 38.99 17.45 -11.17
CA THR A 670 37.66 16.87 -10.95
C THR A 670 37.57 15.57 -11.72
N ILE A 671 37.07 14.52 -11.06
CA ILE A 671 36.82 13.23 -11.70
C ILE A 671 35.50 13.33 -12.47
N ASP A 672 35.54 13.09 -13.77
CA ASP A 672 34.34 13.03 -14.62
C ASP A 672 33.88 11.58 -14.82
N GLN A 673 32.69 11.27 -14.31
CA GLN A 673 32.05 9.97 -14.51
C GLN A 673 31.21 9.98 -15.79
N HIS A 674 31.78 9.49 -16.89
CA HIS A 674 31.07 9.41 -18.18
C HIS A 674 30.26 8.11 -18.36
N SER A 675 30.31 7.16 -17.43
CA SER A 675 29.51 5.92 -17.47
C SER A 675 29.46 5.30 -16.08
N ALA A 676 28.32 4.69 -15.70
CA ALA A 676 28.22 3.85 -14.51
C ALA A 676 29.34 2.80 -14.59
N SER A 677 30.31 2.85 -13.67
CA SER A 677 31.42 1.89 -13.67
C SER A 677 30.83 0.48 -13.62
N GLU A 678 31.25 -0.40 -14.53
CA GLU A 678 30.91 -1.84 -14.50
C GLU A 678 31.32 -2.52 -13.17
N ARG A 679 32.12 -1.83 -12.34
CA ARG A 679 32.52 -2.22 -10.99
C ARG A 679 32.39 -1.04 -10.01
N PRO A 680 31.20 -0.81 -9.43
CA PRO A 680 30.98 0.25 -8.42
C PRO A 680 31.84 0.11 -7.15
N GLY A 681 32.58 -0.99 -6.97
CA GLY A 681 33.37 -1.28 -5.77
C GLY A 681 34.83 -0.80 -5.78
N SER A 682 35.34 -0.14 -6.82
CA SER A 682 36.75 0.31 -6.87
C SER A 682 36.87 1.81 -7.14
N GLY A 683 36.75 2.62 -6.08
CA GLY A 683 36.82 4.08 -6.18
C GLY A 683 38.20 4.60 -6.58
N GLN A 684 39.27 3.91 -6.19
CA GLN A 684 40.65 4.32 -6.54
C GLN A 684 40.95 4.25 -8.04
N THR A 685 40.26 3.40 -8.82
CA THR A 685 40.53 3.24 -10.25
C THR A 685 40.35 4.56 -11.01
N GLN A 686 39.32 5.34 -10.66
CA GLN A 686 39.05 6.62 -11.31
C GLN A 686 40.08 7.68 -10.91
N ILE A 687 40.54 7.63 -9.66
CA ILE A 687 41.60 8.51 -9.14
C ILE A 687 42.91 8.24 -9.89
N VAL A 688 43.28 6.96 -10.04
CA VAL A 688 44.47 6.54 -10.80
C VAL A 688 44.38 7.02 -12.24
N ARG A 689 43.24 6.77 -12.91
CA ARG A 689 43.03 7.20 -14.29
C ARG A 689 43.21 8.71 -14.44
N GLN A 690 42.53 9.50 -13.62
CA GLN A 690 42.60 10.96 -13.67
C GLN A 690 44.03 11.48 -13.45
N LEU A 691 44.74 10.95 -12.46
CA LEU A 691 46.11 11.37 -12.15
C LEU A 691 47.12 10.93 -13.21
N THR A 692 46.95 9.76 -13.83
CA THR A 692 47.78 9.31 -14.94
C THR A 692 47.55 10.16 -16.18
N GLU A 693 46.29 10.49 -16.52
CA GLU A 693 45.94 11.34 -17.66
C GLU A 693 46.55 12.75 -17.57
N ILE A 694 46.54 13.37 -16.38
CA ILE A 694 47.20 14.68 -16.15
C ILE A 694 48.72 14.55 -15.96
N GLY A 695 49.27 13.34 -16.05
CA GLY A 695 50.71 13.08 -16.00
C GLY A 695 51.32 13.12 -14.59
N LYS A 696 50.51 13.02 -13.52
CA LYS A 696 50.92 13.14 -12.12
C LYS A 696 51.10 11.82 -11.38
N LEU A 697 50.70 10.71 -11.97
CA LEU A 697 50.91 9.37 -11.45
C LEU A 697 51.55 8.48 -12.52
N ARG A 698 52.40 7.55 -12.09
CA ARG A 698 52.95 6.46 -12.90
C ARG A 698 52.65 5.13 -12.24
N THR A 699 51.98 4.24 -12.95
CA THR A 699 51.74 2.86 -12.51
C THR A 699 52.83 1.93 -13.07
N PRO A 700 52.95 0.68 -12.57
CA PRO A 700 53.91 -0.28 -13.10
C PRO A 700 53.77 -0.56 -14.60
N GLU A 701 52.60 -0.31 -15.20
CA GLU A 701 52.33 -0.51 -16.63
C GLU A 701 52.82 0.67 -17.50
N ASP A 702 52.97 1.86 -16.92
CA ASP A 702 53.34 3.07 -17.65
C ASP A 702 54.79 3.06 -18.16
N GLN A 703 55.05 3.88 -19.18
CA GLN A 703 56.42 4.19 -19.59
C GLN A 703 57.09 5.12 -18.57
N PRO A 704 58.39 4.93 -18.28
CA PRO A 704 59.10 5.82 -17.37
C PRO A 704 59.29 7.21 -17.98
N ASP A 705 59.41 8.21 -17.11
CA ASP A 705 59.69 9.59 -17.53
C ASP A 705 61.00 9.71 -18.32
N LEU A 706 61.22 10.87 -18.94
CA LEU A 706 62.45 11.13 -19.67
C LEU A 706 63.63 11.26 -18.68
N PRO A 707 64.69 10.44 -18.80
CA PRO A 707 65.83 10.50 -17.88
C PRO A 707 66.48 11.88 -17.79
N GLN A 708 66.56 12.61 -18.91
CA GLN A 708 67.09 13.98 -18.94
C GLN A 708 66.22 14.96 -18.15
N PHE A 709 64.89 14.82 -18.22
CA PHE A 709 63.97 15.65 -17.45
C PHE A 709 64.16 15.42 -15.95
N VAL A 710 64.23 14.15 -15.52
CA VAL A 710 64.44 13.81 -14.10
C VAL A 710 65.82 14.27 -13.62
N ARG A 711 66.87 14.04 -14.40
CA ARG A 711 68.22 14.56 -14.12
C ARG A 711 68.16 16.06 -13.85
N ASP A 712 67.50 16.80 -14.75
CA ASP A 712 67.51 18.26 -14.71
C ASP A 712 66.65 18.85 -13.59
N ARG A 713 65.68 18.09 -13.10
CA ARG A 713 64.73 18.48 -12.04
C ARG A 713 65.13 18.03 -10.64
N THR A 714 66.10 17.14 -10.52
CA THR A 714 66.61 16.65 -9.24
C THR A 714 67.96 17.28 -8.90
N PRO A 715 68.43 17.19 -7.65
CA PRO A 715 69.77 17.65 -7.28
C PRO A 715 70.90 17.00 -8.10
N LEU A 716 70.62 15.86 -8.76
CA LEU A 716 71.53 15.14 -9.65
C LEU A 716 72.17 16.03 -10.73
N LYS A 717 71.45 17.05 -11.25
CA LYS A 717 72.01 18.03 -12.20
C LYS A 717 73.23 18.76 -11.65
N ARG A 718 73.21 19.11 -10.36
CA ARG A 718 74.24 19.93 -9.71
C ARG A 718 75.29 19.08 -9.01
N THR A 719 74.87 18.00 -8.33
CA THR A 719 75.77 17.13 -7.58
C THR A 719 76.50 16.12 -8.46
N GLY A 720 75.97 15.84 -9.65
CA GLY A 720 76.53 14.87 -10.59
C GLY A 720 76.30 13.40 -10.23
N GLN A 721 76.13 13.09 -8.94
CA GLN A 721 75.76 11.76 -8.44
C GLN A 721 74.82 11.82 -7.23
N MET A 722 74.08 10.75 -6.97
CA MET A 722 73.17 10.59 -5.82
C MET A 722 72.91 9.10 -5.54
N THR A 723 72.50 8.74 -4.32
CA THR A 723 72.03 7.37 -4.05
C THR A 723 70.69 7.08 -4.75
N ALA A 724 70.42 5.82 -5.08
CA ALA A 724 69.15 5.41 -5.67
C ALA A 724 67.97 5.68 -4.71
N ALA A 725 68.16 5.50 -3.40
CA ALA A 725 67.18 5.83 -2.39
C ALA A 725 66.85 7.33 -2.33
N ASP A 726 67.86 8.20 -2.35
CA ASP A 726 67.65 9.65 -2.33
C ASP A 726 66.97 10.12 -3.61
N LEU A 727 67.39 9.61 -4.77
CA LEU A 727 66.76 9.96 -6.04
C LEU A 727 65.29 9.49 -6.09
N ARG A 728 64.99 8.31 -5.54
CA ARG A 728 63.60 7.83 -5.39
C ARG A 728 62.81 8.67 -4.39
N ALA A 729 63.44 9.20 -3.34
CA ALA A 729 62.82 10.07 -2.36
C ALA A 729 62.45 11.45 -2.96
N GLU A 730 63.19 11.95 -3.95
CA GLU A 730 62.83 13.20 -4.64
C GLU A 730 61.46 13.11 -5.33
N PHE A 731 61.10 11.96 -5.90
CA PHE A 731 59.75 11.71 -6.44
C PHE A 731 58.65 11.77 -5.37
N ARG A 732 58.99 11.64 -4.08
CA ARG A 732 58.05 11.80 -2.95
C ARG A 732 58.08 13.21 -2.35
N ARG A 733 59.09 14.03 -2.66
CA ARG A 733 59.30 15.37 -2.09
C ARG A 733 58.89 16.49 -3.02
N ASP A 734 59.32 16.45 -4.28
CA ASP A 734 59.14 17.54 -5.25
C ASP A 734 57.83 17.40 -6.03
N PRO A 735 56.85 18.32 -5.86
CA PRO A 735 55.60 18.33 -6.61
C PRO A 735 55.75 18.48 -8.14
N SER A 736 56.95 18.78 -8.64
CA SER A 736 57.23 18.86 -10.07
C SER A 736 57.43 17.50 -10.75
N LEU A 737 57.67 16.44 -9.97
CA LEU A 737 57.80 15.06 -10.44
C LEU A 737 56.47 14.30 -10.31
N PRO A 738 56.21 13.27 -11.15
CA PRO A 738 55.04 12.42 -10.96
C PRO A 738 55.21 11.51 -9.74
N MET A 739 54.11 11.16 -9.10
CA MET A 739 54.09 10.12 -8.07
C MET A 739 54.25 8.74 -8.72
N HIS A 740 54.94 7.82 -8.04
CA HIS A 740 55.11 6.44 -8.51
C HIS A 740 54.32 5.49 -7.61
N VAL A 741 53.50 4.64 -8.23
CA VAL A 741 52.86 3.49 -7.56
C VAL A 741 53.91 2.38 -7.47
N GLY A 742 54.45 2.19 -6.27
CA GLY A 742 55.57 1.26 -6.04
C GLY A 742 56.89 1.75 -6.64
N ASP A 743 57.80 0.82 -6.90
CA ASP A 743 59.18 1.12 -7.29
C ASP A 743 59.50 0.81 -8.76
N ASP A 744 58.66 0.05 -9.45
CA ASP A 744 58.91 -0.36 -10.83
C ASP A 744 59.00 0.79 -11.83
N PRO A 745 58.16 1.85 -11.76
CA PRO A 745 58.34 3.03 -12.62
C PRO A 745 59.74 3.66 -12.48
N PHE A 746 60.26 3.69 -11.25
CA PHE A 746 61.60 4.21 -10.97
C PHE A 746 62.70 3.30 -11.51
N LYS A 747 62.59 1.98 -11.32
CA LYS A 747 63.57 1.02 -11.88
C LYS A 747 63.62 1.13 -13.40
N LYS A 748 62.47 1.20 -14.07
CA LYS A 748 62.36 1.41 -15.52
C LYS A 748 63.04 2.71 -15.97
N LEU A 749 62.88 3.79 -15.21
CA LEU A 749 63.54 5.07 -15.47
C LEU A 749 65.06 4.96 -15.42
N VAL A 750 65.60 4.28 -14.40
CA VAL A 750 67.05 4.08 -14.27
C VAL A 750 67.60 3.25 -15.42
N ILE A 751 66.94 2.14 -15.76
CA ILE A 751 67.30 1.27 -16.90
C ILE A 751 67.31 2.08 -18.21
N LYS A 752 66.23 2.84 -18.47
CA LYS A 752 66.13 3.71 -19.65
C LYS A 752 67.24 4.75 -19.67
N GLY A 753 67.55 5.39 -18.54
CA GLY A 753 68.62 6.37 -18.45
C GLY A 753 70.01 5.80 -18.71
N ILE A 754 70.27 4.54 -18.33
CA ILE A 754 71.51 3.83 -18.68
C ILE A 754 71.58 3.61 -20.20
N ASN A 755 70.50 3.09 -20.79
CA ASN A 755 70.42 2.82 -22.23
C ASN A 755 70.55 4.09 -23.08
N ASP A 756 69.91 5.18 -22.66
CA ASP A 756 69.97 6.47 -23.34
C ASP A 756 71.35 7.15 -23.17
N GLY A 757 72.15 6.71 -22.19
CA GLY A 757 73.45 7.29 -21.84
C GLY A 757 73.34 8.57 -21.02
N VAL A 758 72.28 8.70 -20.23
CA VAL A 758 72.06 9.81 -19.30
C VAL A 758 72.58 9.45 -17.90
N PHE A 759 72.43 8.19 -17.50
CA PHE A 759 72.82 7.67 -16.19
C PHE A 759 73.92 6.61 -16.28
N VAL A 760 74.71 6.52 -15.21
CA VAL A 760 75.61 5.42 -14.90
C VAL A 760 75.24 4.91 -13.52
N TYR A 761 74.98 3.61 -13.41
CA TYR A 761 74.59 2.97 -12.15
C TYR A 761 75.76 2.20 -11.56
N GLN A 762 75.97 2.34 -10.25
CA GLN A 762 77.03 1.67 -9.50
C GLN A 762 76.52 1.00 -8.24
N ARG A 763 76.93 -0.24 -8.00
CA ARG A 763 76.66 -0.98 -6.75
C ARG A 763 77.68 -2.09 -6.55
N GLU A 764 78.26 -2.19 -5.35
CA GLU A 764 79.16 -3.30 -4.96
C GLU A 764 80.30 -3.59 -5.99
N GLY A 765 80.88 -2.55 -6.57
CA GLY A 765 81.95 -2.66 -7.57
C GLY A 765 81.48 -2.94 -9.01
N LEU A 766 80.18 -3.14 -9.23
CA LEU A 766 79.57 -3.20 -10.55
C LEU A 766 79.24 -1.78 -11.04
N THR A 767 79.66 -1.45 -12.26
CA THR A 767 79.33 -0.19 -12.95
C THR A 767 78.67 -0.53 -14.28
N ALA A 768 77.49 0.06 -14.54
CA ALA A 768 76.75 -0.11 -15.78
C ALA A 768 76.44 1.26 -16.41
N GLY A 769 76.95 1.48 -17.62
CA GLY A 769 76.69 2.66 -18.45
C GLY A 769 76.22 2.26 -19.85
N LYS A 770 76.07 3.23 -20.75
CA LYS A 770 75.58 2.98 -22.11
C LYS A 770 76.40 1.91 -22.83
N GLY A 771 75.73 0.84 -23.25
CA GLY A 771 76.34 -0.29 -23.97
C GLY A 771 76.69 -1.49 -23.08
N ASP A 772 76.65 -1.36 -21.75
CA ASP A 772 76.81 -2.48 -20.82
C ASP A 772 75.47 -3.22 -20.59
N PRO A 773 75.49 -4.53 -20.24
CA PRO A 773 74.29 -5.23 -19.76
C PRO A 773 73.74 -4.55 -18.51
N VAL A 774 72.44 -4.24 -18.51
CA VAL A 774 71.80 -3.51 -17.39
C VAL A 774 71.55 -4.47 -16.21
N PRO A 775 72.07 -4.18 -15.00
CA PRO A 775 71.85 -5.00 -13.81
C PRO A 775 70.43 -4.83 -13.25
N SER A 776 70.05 -5.71 -12.33
CA SER A 776 68.84 -5.48 -11.50
C SER A 776 69.03 -4.23 -10.64
N ILE A 777 68.13 -3.26 -10.79
CA ILE A 777 68.19 -1.99 -10.06
C ILE A 777 67.68 -2.18 -8.64
N VAL A 778 68.52 -1.85 -7.65
CA VAL A 778 68.16 -1.86 -6.23
C VAL A 778 68.11 -0.44 -5.70
N ILE A 779 67.07 -0.15 -4.92
CA ILE A 779 66.82 1.16 -4.36
C ILE A 779 67.24 1.14 -2.89
N ASP A 780 68.50 1.46 -2.64
CA ASP A 780 69.08 1.55 -1.31
C ASP A 780 70.09 2.71 -1.22
N GLY A 781 70.67 2.93 -0.04
CA GLY A 781 71.68 3.96 0.18
C GLY A 781 73.08 3.59 -0.31
N SER A 782 73.30 2.36 -0.79
CA SER A 782 74.60 1.87 -1.30
C SER A 782 74.72 1.92 -2.82
N SER A 783 73.58 2.03 -3.50
CA SER A 783 73.47 2.08 -4.96
C SER A 783 73.56 3.53 -5.42
N ILE A 784 74.49 3.85 -6.31
CA ILE A 784 74.76 5.21 -6.77
C ILE A 784 74.31 5.37 -8.22
N ILE A 785 73.62 6.48 -8.51
CA ILE A 785 73.25 6.91 -9.86
C ILE A 785 74.00 8.20 -10.14
N SER A 786 74.83 8.18 -11.18
CA SER A 786 75.65 9.31 -11.63
C SER A 786 75.21 9.76 -13.02
N THR A 787 75.36 11.06 -13.32
CA THR A 787 75.20 11.55 -14.69
C THR A 787 76.35 11.06 -15.55
N ALA A 788 76.10 10.87 -16.85
CA ALA A 788 77.14 10.43 -17.78
C ALA A 788 78.34 11.40 -17.84
N ASP A 789 78.10 12.70 -17.69
CA ASP A 789 79.18 13.71 -17.67
C ASP A 789 80.02 13.62 -16.40
N TYR A 790 79.37 13.54 -15.24
CA TYR A 790 80.08 13.35 -13.97
C TYR A 790 80.90 12.06 -13.95
N ALA A 791 80.32 10.97 -14.47
CA ALA A 791 81.00 9.68 -14.55
C ALA A 791 82.22 9.72 -15.50
N ARG A 792 82.16 10.51 -16.58
CA ARG A 792 83.28 10.71 -17.49
C ARG A 792 84.39 11.53 -16.84
N ASP A 793 84.03 12.66 -16.23
CA ASP A 793 84.97 13.61 -15.64
C ASP A 793 85.74 13.01 -14.44
N HIS A 794 85.15 12.01 -13.77
CA HIS A 794 85.75 11.33 -12.61
C HIS A 794 86.29 9.93 -12.94
N GLY A 795 86.38 9.56 -14.22
CA GLY A 795 86.95 8.26 -14.65
C GLY A 795 86.13 7.03 -14.22
N ILE A 796 84.84 7.21 -13.94
CA ILE A 796 83.91 6.16 -13.52
C ILE A 796 83.43 5.35 -14.75
N PHE A 797 83.11 6.02 -15.87
CA PHE A 797 82.66 5.38 -17.11
C PHE A 797 82.89 6.31 -18.33
N PRO A 798 83.30 5.80 -19.51
CA PRO A 798 83.62 4.41 -19.85
C PRO A 798 84.91 3.93 -19.19
N ARG A 799 85.03 2.61 -18.99
CA ARG A 799 86.22 2.01 -18.35
C ARG A 799 87.45 2.29 -19.24
N PRO A 800 88.59 2.72 -18.67
CA PRO A 800 89.80 2.92 -19.46
C PRO A 800 90.20 1.62 -20.16
N VAL A 801 90.43 1.67 -21.48
CA VAL A 801 90.87 0.52 -22.27
C VAL A 801 92.26 0.09 -21.78
N LYS A 802 92.38 -1.12 -21.23
CA LYS A 802 93.70 -1.72 -20.95
C LYS A 802 94.37 -2.06 -22.28
N THR A 803 95.50 -1.43 -22.59
CA THR A 803 96.39 -1.81 -23.70
C THR A 803 96.97 -3.22 -23.45
N PRO A 804 96.97 -4.16 -24.41
CA PRO A 804 97.54 -5.49 -24.20
C PRO A 804 99.08 -5.45 -24.19
N GLU A 805 99.71 -6.07 -23.19
CA GLU A 805 101.15 -6.38 -23.19
C GLU A 805 101.46 -7.55 -24.14
N PRO A 806 102.64 -7.57 -24.80
CA PRO A 806 102.97 -8.58 -25.80
C PRO A 806 103.54 -9.86 -25.15
N THR A 807 102.99 -11.02 -25.51
CA THR A 807 103.62 -12.32 -25.24
C THR A 807 103.90 -13.06 -26.55
N ASN A 808 105.18 -13.31 -26.78
CA ASN A 808 105.76 -14.16 -27.83
C ASN A 808 105.97 -15.60 -27.26
N PRO A 809 106.35 -16.63 -28.05
CA PRO A 809 105.45 -17.68 -28.54
C PRO A 809 105.76 -19.11 -28.03
N THR A 810 105.11 -20.12 -28.65
CA THR A 810 105.30 -21.60 -28.62
C THR A 810 104.70 -22.34 -27.40
N SER A 811 104.03 -23.49 -27.50
CA SER A 811 104.08 -24.60 -28.46
C SER A 811 102.85 -25.54 -28.38
N GLY A 812 102.46 -26.15 -29.51
CA GLY A 812 101.95 -27.54 -29.58
C GLY A 812 100.45 -27.79 -29.49
N GLY A 813 99.79 -28.12 -30.62
CA GLY A 813 98.40 -28.57 -30.72
C GLY A 813 98.20 -30.06 -30.37
N PRO A 814 97.30 -30.81 -31.04
CA PRO A 814 96.13 -30.43 -31.85
C PRO A 814 94.84 -31.21 -31.46
N GLY A 815 93.68 -30.84 -32.01
CA GLY A 815 92.55 -31.77 -32.14
C GLY A 815 91.14 -31.17 -32.05
N ASP A 816 90.63 -30.69 -33.19
CA ASP A 816 89.20 -30.67 -33.52
C ASP A 816 88.70 -32.13 -33.78
N PRO A 817 87.38 -32.46 -33.81
CA PRO A 817 86.32 -31.61 -34.39
C PRO A 817 84.91 -31.67 -33.75
N GLN A 818 84.10 -30.64 -34.06
CA GLN A 818 82.62 -30.66 -34.20
C GLN A 818 82.13 -31.76 -35.19
N PRO A 819 80.82 -32.10 -35.38
CA PRO A 819 79.63 -31.23 -35.31
C PRO A 819 78.31 -31.89 -34.82
N GLY A 820 77.23 -31.10 -34.73
CA GLY A 820 75.88 -31.60 -34.46
C GLY A 820 74.82 -30.52 -34.57
N ASP A 821 74.49 -30.17 -35.80
CA ASP A 821 73.48 -29.21 -36.24
C ASP A 821 72.07 -29.83 -36.15
N VAL A 822 71.09 -29.19 -35.48
CA VAL A 822 69.65 -29.36 -35.80
C VAL A 822 68.86 -28.10 -35.44
N THR A 823 68.27 -27.49 -36.46
CA THR A 823 67.32 -26.37 -36.41
C THR A 823 65.86 -26.86 -36.23
N TYR A 824 65.13 -26.15 -35.35
CA TYR A 824 63.69 -25.77 -35.25
C TYR A 824 62.61 -26.44 -36.16
N PRO A 825 61.32 -26.56 -35.73
CA PRO A 825 60.55 -25.47 -35.10
C PRO A 825 59.50 -25.81 -34.01
N ASN A 826 59.14 -24.77 -33.26
CA ASN A 826 58.00 -24.61 -32.33
C ASN A 826 56.70 -24.33 -33.15
N PRO A 827 55.46 -24.15 -32.60
CA PRO A 827 55.02 -24.13 -31.20
C PRO A 827 53.64 -24.80 -30.91
N GLY A 828 53.23 -24.89 -29.63
CA GLY A 828 51.80 -24.87 -29.28
C GLY A 828 51.33 -25.66 -28.05
N ALA A 829 50.94 -24.90 -27.02
CA ALA A 829 49.82 -25.10 -26.10
C ALA A 829 49.75 -26.35 -25.17
N ALA A 830 49.86 -26.07 -23.87
CA ALA A 830 49.31 -26.80 -22.74
C ALA A 830 48.46 -25.80 -21.94
N ALA A 831 47.44 -26.10 -21.16
CA ALA A 831 46.66 -27.30 -20.84
C ALA A 831 45.59 -26.79 -19.85
N ALA A 832 44.46 -27.49 -19.69
CA ALA A 832 43.77 -27.60 -18.39
C ALA A 832 42.54 -28.50 -18.55
N ASP A 833 42.67 -29.74 -18.09
CA ASP A 833 41.54 -30.49 -17.54
C ASP A 833 41.44 -30.15 -16.05
N LEU A 834 40.22 -30.01 -15.53
CA LEU A 834 39.64 -31.06 -14.67
C LEU A 834 38.25 -30.64 -14.17
N CYS A 835 37.35 -31.63 -14.20
CA CYS A 835 35.91 -31.59 -13.98
C CYS A 835 35.57 -31.97 -12.51
N PRO A 836 34.31 -32.19 -12.09
CA PRO A 836 33.56 -31.27 -11.23
C PRO A 836 33.17 -31.85 -9.84
N MET A 837 32.80 -30.94 -8.93
CA MET A 837 31.61 -31.01 -8.04
C MET A 837 31.43 -29.65 -7.34
#